data_AF-A0A4R1ZPI8-F1
#
_entry.id   AF-A0A4R1ZPI8-F1
#
_cell.length_a   1.000
_cell.length_b   1.000
_cell.length_c   1.000
_cell.angle_alpha   90.00
_cell.angle_beta   90.00
_cell.angle_gamma   90.00
#
_symmetry.space_group_name_H-M   'P 1'
#
loop_
_entity.id
_entity.type
_entity.pdbx_description
1 polymer ?
#
loop_
_entity_poly.entity_id
_entity_poly.type
_entity_poly.pdbx_seq_one_letter_code
_entity_poly.pdbx_strand_id
1 'polypeptide(L)'
;MKAKLVKRIGAKMVASVKPAGGIVLGLALLLTVVFGGYGFLQPRFAEAANNGLAQKPLMGWSSYSMQVYSGNGAWITAAQIKAQSDAMHQKLQSHGYEYINVDAGWNGGLDGYGRPVPSATLYPNGLTDVINYVHANGQKFGLYFIPGLSPQAYNADLPIYGAPGCSMQDIAVQPLTTADYWGLDYKIDFSNACAQKYIDSIVDLIDSWGVDFVKFDSVTPGSGHNDTSIDARGDVAAWSQALSSRGIWFEISWALDHNYVDTWKQYANGWRVDWDVECYCVNTALTSWPNIARLFPDAAVWWRDAGPGGWNDFDSLNVGNGAMDGLTQDERQTAMSLWAMSSAQLYTGNDLTNLDAFGLSLLTNDEVIAVNQAGRPAHPVSTASNQQVWYANNGDGTYTVGLFNLGASAATVTVNWNDIGLNGAGTVRDLWSHSELGTFNAGYSSVNLPSHASRLFKVTAAGGSMTANDDDTGVKYTGAWQRSYNRGLGDYQDDVHFTQTNNDAFEYTFRGTGFDLITEKSPDQGNVDVYIDNVLKGTVNTYNSVRQSQQTVYSISGLTNGTHTVKVVKKSGTYMLFDKLRFYVASPLPVNDTDPAITYTGAWSLNSARGFGDYQDDVHFTQTNNDSVQYTFNGTGIDLVTEKDSSQGDVDIYIDNVFKQTVNTYSPSRLVQQTVYSISGLPSGTHTIKAVKKSGTYMLLDQFKIKSPRIQYNDTDPAIVYTGSWSLNSNRGFGDYNNDVHFTQTNNDSLQFTFSGTGVELITEKDASQGNVDIYIDNVFQTTVNTSSTARQVNQVVYQTTGLASGSHTLKAVKKSGTYMLLDSIRVSP
;
A
#
# COMPACT_ATOMS: atom_id res chain seq x y z
N MET A 1 -39.73 -5.44 -11.95
CA MET A 1 -40.11 -4.05 -12.32
C MET A 1 -39.01 -3.27 -13.07
N LYS A 2 -37.70 -3.56 -12.92
CA LYS A 2 -36.59 -2.92 -13.69
C LYS A 2 -36.65 -3.09 -15.23
N ALA A 3 -37.19 -4.20 -15.76
CA ALA A 3 -37.21 -4.46 -17.22
C ALA A 3 -38.03 -3.45 -18.06
N LYS A 4 -38.95 -2.69 -17.46
CA LYS A 4 -39.73 -1.66 -18.16
C LYS A 4 -39.05 -0.28 -18.21
N LEU A 5 -38.01 -0.03 -17.39
CA LEU A 5 -37.42 1.31 -17.26
C LEU A 5 -36.11 1.51 -18.05
N VAL A 6 -35.36 0.43 -18.30
CA VAL A 6 -34.10 0.45 -19.09
C VAL A 6 -34.33 0.95 -20.53
N LYS A 7 -35.56 0.80 -21.06
CA LYS A 7 -35.93 1.32 -22.38
C LYS A 7 -36.03 2.85 -22.48
N ARG A 8 -36.03 3.60 -21.35
CA ARG A 8 -36.15 5.07 -21.36
C ARG A 8 -34.83 5.83 -21.19
N ILE A 9 -33.74 5.16 -20.80
CA ILE A 9 -32.47 5.83 -20.45
C ILE A 9 -31.49 5.86 -21.65
N GLY A 10 -31.63 4.95 -22.63
CA GLY A 10 -30.76 4.87 -23.82
C GLY A 10 -30.88 6.01 -24.86
N ALA A 11 -31.55 7.13 -24.56
CA ALA A 11 -31.82 8.20 -25.53
C ALA A 11 -31.26 9.59 -25.18
N LYS A 12 -30.45 9.74 -24.11
CA LYS A 12 -29.82 11.03 -23.77
C LYS A 12 -28.35 10.86 -23.40
N MET A 13 -27.49 10.65 -24.38
CA MET A 13 -26.05 10.90 -24.21
C MET A 13 -25.39 11.17 -25.57
N VAL A 14 -25.66 12.35 -26.16
CA VAL A 14 -24.75 13.05 -27.08
C VAL A 14 -25.08 14.55 -27.00
N ALA A 15 -24.25 15.34 -26.30
CA ALA A 15 -24.04 16.75 -26.65
C ALA A 15 -22.84 17.33 -25.89
N SER A 16 -22.01 18.02 -26.67
CA SER A 16 -20.71 18.58 -26.37
C SER A 16 -20.75 19.83 -25.49
N VAL A 17 -19.70 20.01 -24.69
CA VAL A 17 -19.40 21.26 -23.97
C VAL A 17 -18.45 22.10 -24.84
N LYS A 18 -18.82 23.36 -25.10
CA LYS A 18 -17.91 24.44 -25.54
C LYS A 18 -17.87 25.52 -24.46
N PRO A 19 -16.72 26.18 -24.23
CA PRO A 19 -16.62 27.23 -23.22
C PRO A 19 -17.04 28.58 -23.80
N ALA A 20 -17.72 29.40 -23.00
CA ALA A 20 -17.89 30.83 -23.25
C ALA A 20 -17.40 31.58 -22.00
N GLY A 21 -16.44 32.49 -22.22
CA GLY A 21 -15.81 33.27 -21.17
C GLY A 21 -16.53 34.58 -20.83
N GLY A 22 -16.01 35.20 -19.78
CA GLY A 22 -16.10 36.64 -19.50
C GLY A 22 -17.23 37.08 -18.56
N ILE A 23 -16.89 37.59 -17.38
CA ILE A 23 -16.69 39.04 -17.12
C ILE A 23 -16.42 39.25 -15.62
N VAL A 24 -15.42 40.08 -15.36
CA VAL A 24 -15.02 40.62 -14.06
C VAL A 24 -16.00 41.69 -13.60
N LEU A 25 -16.45 41.64 -12.35
CA LEU A 25 -16.89 42.83 -11.63
C LEU A 25 -16.59 42.69 -10.13
N GLY A 26 -15.69 43.55 -9.66
CA GLY A 26 -15.35 43.68 -8.26
C GLY A 26 -16.37 44.51 -7.50
N LEU A 27 -16.56 44.16 -6.23
CA LEU A 27 -17.16 45.03 -5.22
C LEU A 27 -16.55 44.67 -3.86
N ALA A 28 -15.70 45.58 -3.38
CA ALA A 28 -15.21 45.59 -2.01
C ALA A 28 -16.31 46.11 -1.08
N LEU A 29 -16.57 45.42 0.04
CA LEU A 29 -17.24 46.01 1.19
C LEU A 29 -16.64 45.49 2.51
N LEU A 30 -16.49 46.43 3.43
CA LEU A 30 -15.69 46.39 4.66
C LEU A 30 -16.13 45.35 5.71
N LEU A 31 -15.11 44.85 6.41
CA LEU A 31 -15.16 44.14 7.70
C LEU A 31 -15.98 44.87 8.76
N THR A 32 -16.83 44.12 9.46
CA THR A 32 -17.05 44.26 10.90
C THR A 32 -17.13 42.86 11.51
N VAL A 33 -16.04 42.41 12.14
CA VAL A 33 -15.96 41.11 12.82
C VAL A 33 -16.43 41.29 14.26
N VAL A 34 -17.62 40.78 14.57
CA VAL A 34 -18.06 40.48 15.93
C VAL A 34 -17.63 39.04 16.21
N PHE A 35 -16.70 38.84 17.14
CA PHE A 35 -16.32 37.52 17.65
C PHE A 35 -17.47 36.94 18.49
N GLY A 36 -18.43 36.30 17.83
CA GLY A 36 -19.32 35.32 18.43
C GLY A 36 -18.71 33.93 18.26
N GLY A 37 -18.34 33.28 19.36
CA GLY A 37 -17.81 31.92 19.35
C GLY A 37 -18.83 30.93 18.80
N TYR A 38 -18.70 30.60 17.51
CA TYR A 38 -19.30 29.41 16.96
C TYR A 38 -18.31 28.27 17.19
N GLY A 39 -18.68 27.35 18.09
CA GLY A 39 -18.05 26.04 18.14
C GLY A 39 -18.31 25.35 16.81
N PHE A 40 -17.32 25.35 15.93
CA PHE A 40 -17.31 24.44 14.80
C PHE A 40 -17.20 23.03 15.39
N LEU A 41 -18.24 22.22 15.20
CA LEU A 41 -18.12 20.77 15.26
C LEU A 41 -17.16 20.39 14.15
N GLN A 42 -15.89 20.20 14.51
CA GLN A 42 -14.87 19.82 13.56
C GLN A 42 -14.94 18.31 13.32
N PRO A 43 -14.80 17.85 12.06
CA PRO A 43 -14.89 16.43 11.75
C PRO A 43 -13.77 15.69 12.47
N ARG A 44 -14.16 14.71 13.29
CA ARG A 44 -13.28 13.64 13.76
C ARG A 44 -13.15 12.66 12.61
N PHE A 45 -12.01 12.00 12.48
CA PHE A 45 -11.95 10.80 11.64
C PHE A 45 -13.02 9.83 12.12
N ALA A 46 -14.00 9.53 11.25
CA ALA A 46 -14.82 8.37 11.47
C ALA A 46 -13.94 7.15 11.20
N GLU A 47 -13.69 6.37 12.23
CA GLU A 47 -13.25 4.99 12.04
C GLU A 47 -14.42 4.21 11.43
N ALA A 48 -14.09 3.30 10.52
CA ALA A 48 -15.10 2.43 9.98
C ALA A 48 -15.67 1.50 11.07
N ALA A 49 -16.88 1.00 10.87
CA ALA A 49 -17.57 0.15 11.84
C ALA A 49 -16.71 -1.06 12.23
N ASN A 50 -16.17 -1.06 13.46
CA ASN A 50 -15.41 -2.20 13.97
C ASN A 50 -16.34 -3.26 14.56
N ASN A 51 -17.06 -3.95 13.67
CA ASN A 51 -17.90 -5.12 13.99
C ASN A 51 -17.13 -6.45 13.90
N GLY A 52 -15.80 -6.39 13.78
CA GLY A 52 -14.93 -7.56 13.56
C GLY A 52 -14.93 -8.08 12.11
N LEU A 53 -15.78 -7.55 11.23
CA LEU A 53 -15.74 -7.78 9.78
C LEU A 53 -14.78 -6.79 9.11
N ALA A 54 -14.64 -6.87 7.78
CA ALA A 54 -13.82 -5.96 6.96
C ALA A 54 -12.35 -5.79 7.43
N GLN A 55 -11.76 -6.79 8.09
CA GLN A 55 -10.32 -6.76 8.41
C GLN A 55 -9.43 -6.85 7.16
N LYS A 56 -9.99 -7.41 6.08
CA LYS A 56 -9.41 -7.45 4.74
C LYS A 56 -10.50 -7.13 3.71
N PRO A 57 -10.13 -6.68 2.50
CA PRO A 57 -11.08 -6.52 1.43
C PRO A 57 -11.77 -7.84 1.13
N LEU A 58 -13.08 -7.78 0.88
CA LEU A 58 -13.89 -8.94 0.50
C LEU A 58 -13.39 -9.55 -0.80
N MET A 59 -13.41 -10.88 -0.90
CA MET A 59 -13.10 -11.61 -2.14
C MET A 59 -14.25 -12.55 -2.52
N GLY A 60 -14.73 -12.49 -3.76
CA GLY A 60 -15.88 -13.32 -4.14
C GLY A 60 -16.38 -13.16 -5.56
N TRP A 61 -17.69 -13.28 -5.72
CA TRP A 61 -18.38 -13.22 -6.99
C TRP A 61 -19.76 -12.57 -6.82
N SER A 62 -20.21 -11.83 -7.83
CA SER A 62 -21.54 -11.22 -7.88
C SER A 62 -22.25 -11.57 -9.19
N SER A 63 -23.54 -11.86 -9.12
CA SER A 63 -24.33 -12.31 -10.28
C SER A 63 -24.67 -11.22 -11.30
N TYR A 64 -24.52 -9.94 -10.95
CA TYR A 64 -25.08 -8.84 -11.73
C TYR A 64 -24.55 -8.76 -13.16
N SER A 65 -23.24 -8.86 -13.39
CA SER A 65 -22.66 -8.68 -14.72
C SER A 65 -23.11 -9.77 -15.70
N MET A 66 -23.29 -11.02 -15.24
CA MET A 66 -23.89 -12.10 -16.04
C MET A 66 -25.36 -11.82 -16.39
N GLN A 67 -26.12 -11.23 -15.47
CA GLN A 67 -27.52 -10.85 -15.69
C GLN A 67 -27.62 -9.70 -16.69
N VAL A 68 -26.71 -8.72 -16.63
CA VAL A 68 -26.63 -7.63 -17.62
C VAL A 68 -26.24 -8.18 -18.99
N TYR A 69 -25.27 -9.09 -19.06
CA TYR A 69 -24.85 -9.73 -20.30
C TYR A 69 -25.99 -10.50 -20.98
N SER A 70 -26.70 -11.34 -20.24
CA SER A 70 -27.84 -12.11 -20.77
C SER A 70 -29.09 -11.28 -21.02
N GLY A 71 -29.12 -10.04 -20.50
CA GLY A 71 -30.16 -9.05 -20.70
C GLY A 71 -31.02 -8.82 -19.46
N ASN A 72 -31.31 -7.55 -19.18
CA ASN A 72 -32.08 -7.14 -18.00
C ASN A 72 -33.45 -7.83 -17.91
N GLY A 73 -33.60 -8.68 -16.89
CA GLY A 73 -34.79 -9.52 -16.66
C GLY A 73 -34.54 -11.02 -16.76
N ALA A 74 -33.37 -11.45 -17.24
CA ALA A 74 -32.88 -12.82 -17.11
C ALA A 74 -32.23 -13.00 -15.73
N TRP A 75 -33.05 -13.13 -14.69
CA TRP A 75 -32.58 -13.29 -13.32
C TRP A 75 -31.91 -14.65 -13.10
N ILE A 76 -30.87 -14.66 -12.28
CA ILE A 76 -30.08 -15.85 -12.04
C ILE A 76 -30.89 -16.91 -11.26
N THR A 77 -30.76 -18.17 -11.67
CA THR A 77 -31.50 -19.31 -11.10
C THR A 77 -30.69 -20.06 -10.04
N ALA A 78 -31.37 -20.87 -9.22
CA ALA A 78 -30.73 -21.79 -8.27
C ALA A 78 -29.61 -22.63 -8.90
N ALA A 79 -29.87 -23.22 -10.08
CA ALA A 79 -28.91 -24.10 -10.75
C ALA A 79 -27.65 -23.33 -11.19
N GLN A 80 -27.81 -22.11 -11.69
CA GLN A 80 -26.69 -21.27 -12.08
C GLN A 80 -25.85 -20.87 -10.87
N ILE A 81 -26.48 -20.43 -9.76
CA ILE A 81 -25.76 -20.07 -8.54
C ILE A 81 -24.93 -21.25 -8.01
N LYS A 82 -25.52 -22.46 -7.95
CA LYS A 82 -24.80 -23.68 -7.52
C LYS A 82 -23.61 -23.98 -8.43
N ALA A 83 -23.76 -23.81 -9.75
CA ALA A 83 -22.66 -24.00 -10.69
C ALA A 83 -21.53 -22.97 -10.51
N GLN A 84 -21.85 -21.70 -10.22
CA GLN A 84 -20.86 -20.67 -9.91
C GLN A 84 -20.15 -20.98 -8.58
N SER A 85 -20.90 -21.43 -7.56
CA SER A 85 -20.35 -21.88 -6.28
C SER A 85 -19.36 -23.03 -6.44
N ASP A 86 -19.72 -24.07 -7.20
CA ASP A 86 -18.83 -25.20 -7.48
C ASP A 86 -17.56 -24.76 -8.23
N ALA A 87 -17.72 -23.87 -9.21
CA ALA A 87 -16.59 -23.35 -9.98
C ALA A 87 -15.65 -22.49 -9.12
N MET A 88 -16.18 -21.63 -8.25
CA MET A 88 -15.38 -20.88 -7.27
C MET A 88 -14.62 -21.83 -6.34
N HIS A 89 -15.33 -22.83 -5.80
CA HIS A 89 -14.75 -23.81 -4.88
C HIS A 89 -13.54 -24.52 -5.51
N GLN A 90 -13.67 -24.91 -6.77
CA GLN A 90 -12.62 -25.63 -7.49
C GLN A 90 -11.45 -24.75 -7.96
N LYS A 91 -11.72 -23.49 -8.34
CA LYS A 91 -10.74 -22.68 -9.08
C LYS A 91 -10.15 -21.51 -8.31
N LEU A 92 -10.94 -20.90 -7.42
CA LEU A 92 -10.59 -19.61 -6.82
C LEU A 92 -10.52 -19.65 -5.29
N GLN A 93 -11.25 -20.55 -4.63
CA GLN A 93 -11.39 -20.54 -3.17
C GLN A 93 -10.06 -20.80 -2.43
N SER A 94 -9.13 -21.57 -3.01
CA SER A 94 -7.77 -21.74 -2.47
C SER A 94 -6.95 -20.43 -2.44
N HIS A 95 -7.38 -19.43 -3.20
CA HIS A 95 -6.76 -18.11 -3.29
C HIS A 95 -7.52 -17.03 -2.48
N GLY A 96 -8.52 -17.43 -1.69
CA GLY A 96 -9.21 -16.55 -0.73
C GLY A 96 -10.63 -16.10 -1.11
N TYR A 97 -11.14 -16.45 -2.30
CA TYR A 97 -12.50 -16.10 -2.71
C TYR A 97 -13.53 -16.91 -1.93
N GLU A 98 -14.43 -16.25 -1.21
CA GLU A 98 -15.38 -16.92 -0.30
C GLU A 98 -16.83 -16.44 -0.42
N TYR A 99 -17.12 -15.30 -1.04
CA TYR A 99 -18.50 -14.77 -1.12
C TYR A 99 -19.18 -15.05 -2.46
N ILE A 100 -20.42 -15.56 -2.41
CA ILE A 100 -21.35 -15.66 -3.54
C ILE A 100 -22.49 -14.67 -3.30
N ASN A 101 -22.44 -13.52 -3.96
CA ASN A 101 -23.48 -12.49 -3.87
C ASN A 101 -24.52 -12.65 -4.99
N VAL A 102 -25.78 -12.86 -4.61
CA VAL A 102 -26.91 -12.85 -5.54
C VAL A 102 -27.48 -11.44 -5.60
N ASP A 103 -27.22 -10.77 -6.71
CA ASP A 103 -27.62 -9.39 -6.95
C ASP A 103 -29.14 -9.30 -7.28
N ALA A 104 -29.60 -8.19 -7.85
CA ALA A 104 -31.01 -7.87 -8.05
C ALA A 104 -31.82 -9.00 -8.71
N GLY A 105 -33.08 -9.15 -8.27
CA GLY A 105 -34.07 -10.03 -8.89
C GLY A 105 -34.32 -11.37 -8.20
N TRP A 106 -33.72 -11.62 -7.03
CA TRP A 106 -33.93 -12.85 -6.25
C TRP A 106 -35.35 -12.95 -5.64
N ASN A 107 -35.96 -11.83 -5.25
CA ASN A 107 -37.28 -11.82 -4.61
C ASN A 107 -38.44 -11.90 -5.62
N GLY A 108 -39.50 -12.63 -5.25
CA GLY A 108 -40.71 -12.80 -6.05
C GLY A 108 -41.90 -11.96 -5.57
N GLY A 109 -41.83 -11.37 -4.38
CA GLY A 109 -42.89 -10.59 -3.78
C GLY A 109 -42.61 -10.27 -2.31
N LEU A 110 -43.67 -9.95 -1.56
CA LEU A 110 -43.65 -9.68 -0.13
C LEU A 110 -44.58 -10.64 0.62
N ASP A 111 -44.28 -10.94 1.87
CA ASP A 111 -45.17 -11.67 2.77
C ASP A 111 -46.25 -10.74 3.37
N GLY A 112 -47.11 -11.30 4.23
CA GLY A 112 -48.19 -10.55 4.89
C GLY A 112 -47.73 -9.48 5.88
N TYR A 113 -46.42 -9.34 6.09
CA TYR A 113 -45.78 -8.34 6.95
C TYR A 113 -44.87 -7.40 6.16
N GLY A 114 -44.98 -7.40 4.83
CA GLY A 114 -44.18 -6.56 3.93
C GLY A 114 -42.71 -6.95 3.82
N ARG A 115 -42.30 -8.13 4.31
CA ARG A 115 -40.92 -8.62 4.20
C ARG A 115 -40.74 -9.35 2.86
N PRO A 116 -39.57 -9.28 2.21
CA PRO A 116 -39.37 -9.89 0.90
C PRO A 116 -39.40 -11.43 0.96
N VAL A 117 -40.00 -12.03 -0.07
CA VAL A 117 -40.12 -13.49 -0.24
C VAL A 117 -39.31 -13.92 -1.47
N PRO A 118 -38.48 -14.97 -1.39
CA PRO A 118 -37.73 -15.47 -2.54
C PRO A 118 -38.64 -15.92 -3.69
N SER A 119 -38.18 -15.75 -4.94
CA SER A 119 -38.92 -16.19 -6.12
C SER A 119 -39.01 -17.73 -6.18
N ALA A 120 -40.21 -18.28 -6.04
CA ALA A 120 -40.45 -19.72 -6.21
C ALA A 120 -40.14 -20.22 -7.63
N THR A 121 -40.12 -19.32 -8.63
CA THR A 121 -39.73 -19.66 -10.01
C THR A 121 -38.22 -19.82 -10.15
N LEU A 122 -37.43 -18.97 -9.49
CA LEU A 122 -35.96 -19.04 -9.53
C LEU A 122 -35.40 -20.11 -8.59
N TYR A 123 -36.10 -20.34 -7.47
CA TYR A 123 -35.72 -21.24 -6.39
C TYR A 123 -36.87 -22.23 -6.10
N PRO A 124 -37.13 -23.21 -6.98
CA PRO A 124 -38.26 -24.14 -6.84
C PRO A 124 -38.19 -25.02 -5.58
N ASN A 125 -36.99 -25.22 -5.02
CA ASN A 125 -36.77 -25.93 -3.76
C ASN A 125 -36.60 -24.98 -2.54
N GLY A 126 -36.89 -23.69 -2.71
CA GLY A 126 -36.63 -22.64 -1.74
C GLY A 126 -35.20 -22.09 -1.84
N LEU A 127 -35.00 -20.83 -1.43
CA LEU A 127 -33.70 -20.18 -1.45
C LEU A 127 -32.71 -20.81 -0.45
N THR A 128 -33.20 -21.31 0.68
CA THR A 128 -32.39 -21.98 1.71
C THR A 128 -31.69 -23.23 1.17
N ASP A 129 -32.25 -23.92 0.17
CA ASP A 129 -31.57 -25.02 -0.52
C ASP A 129 -30.31 -24.56 -1.28
N VAL A 130 -30.33 -23.33 -1.81
CA VAL A 130 -29.16 -22.72 -2.47
C VAL A 130 -28.15 -22.25 -1.43
N ILE A 131 -28.61 -21.58 -0.36
CA ILE A 131 -27.74 -21.08 0.71
C ILE A 131 -26.99 -22.24 1.37
N ASN A 132 -27.70 -23.30 1.78
CA ASN A 132 -27.09 -24.49 2.36
C ASN A 132 -26.07 -25.15 1.43
N TYR A 133 -26.30 -25.10 0.11
CA TYR A 133 -25.36 -25.63 -0.88
C TYR A 133 -24.08 -24.79 -0.94
N VAL A 134 -24.20 -23.47 -0.98
CA VAL A 134 -23.06 -22.54 -0.95
C VAL A 134 -22.26 -22.71 0.34
N HIS A 135 -22.93 -22.81 1.49
CA HIS A 135 -22.29 -23.08 2.78
C HIS A 135 -21.60 -24.44 2.84
N ALA A 136 -22.17 -25.47 2.20
CA ALA A 136 -21.53 -26.79 2.11
C ALA A 136 -20.20 -26.78 1.32
N ASN A 137 -20.03 -25.82 0.41
CA ASN A 137 -18.76 -25.54 -0.27
C ASN A 137 -17.80 -24.66 0.57
N GLY A 138 -18.17 -24.32 1.81
CA GLY A 138 -17.39 -23.47 2.70
C GLY A 138 -17.37 -21.99 2.29
N GLN A 139 -18.37 -21.57 1.53
CA GLN A 139 -18.54 -20.20 1.04
C GLN A 139 -19.62 -19.46 1.85
N LYS A 140 -19.72 -18.16 1.65
CA LYS A 140 -20.69 -17.24 2.26
C LYS A 140 -21.69 -16.77 1.22
N PHE A 141 -22.94 -16.56 1.63
CA PHE A 141 -24.03 -16.19 0.72
C PHE A 141 -24.52 -14.76 0.95
N GLY A 142 -24.68 -14.02 -0.15
CA GLY A 142 -25.09 -12.61 -0.15
C GLY A 142 -26.41 -12.33 -0.85
N LEU A 143 -27.15 -11.33 -0.35
CA LEU A 143 -28.40 -10.84 -0.95
C LEU A 143 -28.42 -9.32 -1.17
N TYR A 144 -29.08 -8.94 -2.25
CA TYR A 144 -29.31 -7.55 -2.67
C TYR A 144 -30.60 -6.93 -2.12
N PHE A 145 -30.54 -5.66 -1.73
CA PHE A 145 -31.67 -4.87 -1.25
C PHE A 145 -31.59 -3.41 -1.74
N ILE A 146 -32.68 -2.67 -1.55
CA ILE A 146 -32.79 -1.23 -1.83
C ILE A 146 -33.32 -0.54 -0.56
N PRO A 147 -32.85 0.67 -0.21
CA PRO A 147 -33.39 1.44 0.91
C PRO A 147 -34.88 1.73 0.77
N GLY A 148 -35.58 1.80 1.90
CA GLY A 148 -36.96 2.28 1.97
C GLY A 148 -38.03 1.21 2.17
N LEU A 149 -39.27 1.68 2.06
CA LEU A 149 -40.50 0.93 2.27
C LEU A 149 -41.24 0.71 0.95
N SER A 150 -41.58 -0.55 0.68
CA SER A 150 -42.33 -0.90 -0.52
C SER A 150 -43.67 -0.16 -0.61
N PRO A 151 -43.97 0.50 -1.76
CA PRO A 151 -45.28 1.07 -2.01
C PRO A 151 -46.41 0.03 -1.94
N GLN A 152 -46.13 -1.24 -2.27
CA GLN A 152 -47.11 -2.31 -2.14
C GLN A 152 -47.48 -2.56 -0.68
N ALA A 153 -46.49 -2.60 0.21
CA ALA A 153 -46.70 -2.83 1.64
C ALA A 153 -47.41 -1.63 2.31
N TYR A 154 -47.03 -0.41 1.94
CA TYR A 154 -47.67 0.83 2.39
C TYR A 154 -49.14 0.93 1.97
N ASN A 155 -49.44 0.68 0.69
CA ASN A 155 -50.80 0.82 0.17
C ASN A 155 -51.78 -0.21 0.76
N ALA A 156 -51.26 -1.39 1.12
CA ALA A 156 -52.02 -2.42 1.82
C ALA A 156 -52.06 -2.23 3.34
N ASP A 157 -51.34 -1.23 3.86
CA ASP A 157 -51.15 -0.96 5.29
C ASP A 157 -50.84 -2.22 6.11
N LEU A 158 -49.86 -2.99 5.63
CA LEU A 158 -49.53 -4.28 6.24
C LEU A 158 -49.06 -4.10 7.70
N PRO A 159 -49.36 -5.07 8.60
CA PRO A 159 -48.81 -5.05 9.95
C PRO A 159 -47.31 -5.35 9.94
N ILE A 160 -46.56 -4.83 10.93
CA ILE A 160 -45.15 -5.16 11.10
C ILE A 160 -44.99 -6.42 11.96
N TYR A 161 -44.22 -7.40 11.48
CA TYR A 161 -44.00 -8.66 12.18
C TYR A 161 -43.38 -8.44 13.56
N GLY A 162 -43.92 -9.10 14.60
CA GLY A 162 -43.42 -8.96 15.97
C GLY A 162 -43.67 -7.59 16.62
N ALA A 163 -44.43 -6.68 15.98
CA ALA A 163 -44.72 -5.34 16.48
C ALA A 163 -46.23 -5.03 16.48
N PRO A 164 -47.01 -5.58 17.45
CA PRO A 164 -48.44 -5.32 17.54
C PRO A 164 -48.73 -3.82 17.65
N GLY A 165 -49.69 -3.34 16.84
CA GLY A 165 -50.08 -1.93 16.80
C GLY A 165 -49.21 -1.04 15.91
N CYS A 166 -48.23 -1.60 15.20
CA CYS A 166 -47.46 -0.92 14.16
C CYS A 166 -47.91 -1.38 12.76
N SER A 167 -48.09 -0.44 11.83
CA SER A 167 -48.35 -0.73 10.41
C SER A 167 -47.39 0.00 9.46
N MET A 168 -47.42 -0.36 8.18
CA MET A 168 -46.56 0.27 7.17
C MET A 168 -46.85 1.76 6.95
N GLN A 169 -48.09 2.22 7.13
CA GLN A 169 -48.39 3.64 7.02
C GLN A 169 -47.82 4.46 8.18
N ASP A 170 -47.72 3.87 9.38
CA ASP A 170 -47.17 4.54 10.57
C ASP A 170 -45.70 4.96 10.41
N ILE A 171 -44.95 4.21 9.59
CA ILE A 171 -43.49 4.36 9.48
C ILE A 171 -43.06 5.08 8.20
N ALA A 172 -43.99 5.56 7.35
CA ALA A 172 -43.63 6.30 6.15
C ALA A 172 -43.56 7.81 6.45
N VAL A 173 -42.54 8.49 5.94
CA VAL A 173 -42.45 9.96 6.02
C VAL A 173 -43.63 10.60 5.30
N GLN A 174 -44.22 11.63 5.93
CA GLN A 174 -45.31 12.42 5.35
C GLN A 174 -44.88 13.89 5.11
N PRO A 175 -45.22 14.49 3.95
CA PRO A 175 -45.79 13.84 2.76
C PRO A 175 -44.82 12.78 2.18
N LEU A 176 -45.37 11.77 1.48
CA LEU A 176 -44.57 10.69 0.91
C LEU A 176 -43.44 11.22 0.03
N THR A 177 -42.22 10.77 0.32
CA THR A 177 -41.00 11.03 -0.46
C THR A 177 -40.29 9.72 -0.80
N THR A 178 -39.39 9.75 -1.79
CA THR A 178 -38.58 8.58 -2.14
C THR A 178 -37.45 8.33 -1.12
N ALA A 179 -37.09 7.07 -0.91
CA ALA A 179 -35.94 6.65 -0.12
C ALA A 179 -34.68 6.46 -1.00
N ASP A 180 -34.87 6.01 -2.22
CA ASP A 180 -33.78 5.58 -3.10
C ASP A 180 -33.72 6.42 -4.38
N TYR A 181 -32.56 6.41 -5.04
CA TYR A 181 -32.29 7.20 -6.24
C TYR A 181 -33.21 6.88 -7.42
N TRP A 182 -33.67 5.63 -7.57
CA TRP A 182 -34.54 5.24 -8.68
C TRP A 182 -36.03 5.50 -8.43
N GLY A 183 -36.42 5.97 -7.24
CA GLY A 183 -37.81 6.27 -6.94
C GLY A 183 -38.69 5.02 -6.79
N LEU A 184 -38.12 3.91 -6.32
CA LEU A 184 -38.81 2.63 -6.19
C LEU A 184 -39.53 2.49 -4.86
N ASP A 185 -38.93 3.00 -3.79
CA ASP A 185 -39.42 2.81 -2.41
C ASP A 185 -39.65 4.14 -1.68
N TYR A 186 -40.57 4.13 -0.71
CA TYR A 186 -40.90 5.29 0.11
C TYR A 186 -39.94 5.45 1.29
N LYS A 187 -39.64 6.69 1.65
CA LYS A 187 -38.78 7.02 2.80
C LYS A 187 -39.43 6.60 4.11
N ILE A 188 -38.65 5.90 4.94
CA ILE A 188 -39.05 5.48 6.28
C ILE A 188 -38.76 6.60 7.30
N ASP A 189 -39.71 6.85 8.20
CA ASP A 189 -39.58 7.75 9.33
C ASP A 189 -38.99 7.00 10.54
N PHE A 190 -37.66 7.05 10.66
CA PHE A 190 -36.93 6.44 11.77
C PHE A 190 -37.09 7.19 13.11
N SER A 191 -37.85 8.29 13.18
CA SER A 191 -38.29 8.84 14.47
C SER A 191 -39.40 8.01 15.11
N ASN A 192 -40.10 7.20 14.32
CA ASN A 192 -41.09 6.24 14.81
C ASN A 192 -40.41 4.95 15.28
N ALA A 193 -40.62 4.56 16.54
CA ALA A 193 -40.06 3.35 17.12
C ALA A 193 -40.48 2.05 16.41
N CYS A 194 -41.55 2.06 15.62
CA CYS A 194 -41.97 0.93 14.78
C CYS A 194 -41.03 0.72 13.58
N ALA A 195 -40.33 1.75 13.11
CA ALA A 195 -39.47 1.67 11.92
C ALA A 195 -38.29 0.71 12.13
N GLN A 196 -37.58 0.82 13.26
CA GLN A 196 -36.49 -0.11 13.57
C GLN A 196 -36.97 -1.55 13.67
N LYS A 197 -38.15 -1.79 14.27
CA LYS A 197 -38.73 -3.14 14.39
C LYS A 197 -39.04 -3.76 13.03
N TYR A 198 -39.43 -2.95 12.05
CA TYR A 198 -39.61 -3.43 10.68
C TYR A 198 -38.28 -3.91 10.08
N ILE A 199 -37.21 -3.13 10.21
CA ILE A 199 -35.87 -3.52 9.74
C ILE A 199 -35.37 -4.77 10.47
N ASP A 200 -35.47 -4.80 11.80
CA ASP A 200 -35.10 -5.97 12.62
C ASP A 200 -35.83 -7.23 12.14
N SER A 201 -37.11 -7.12 11.80
CA SER A 201 -37.92 -8.27 11.35
C SER A 201 -37.51 -8.83 9.99
N ILE A 202 -36.93 -8.00 9.11
CA ILE A 202 -36.37 -8.44 7.82
C ILE A 202 -35.01 -9.08 8.06
N VAL A 203 -34.17 -8.45 8.88
CA VAL A 203 -32.83 -8.96 9.18
C VAL A 203 -32.90 -10.30 9.93
N ASP A 204 -33.81 -10.45 10.89
CA ASP A 204 -34.11 -11.74 11.55
C ASP A 204 -34.52 -12.83 10.55
N LEU A 205 -35.30 -12.45 9.54
CA LEU A 205 -35.78 -13.39 8.53
C LEU A 205 -34.62 -13.90 7.66
N ILE A 206 -33.76 -13.02 7.17
CA ILE A 206 -32.64 -13.42 6.30
C ILE A 206 -31.52 -14.11 7.09
N ASP A 207 -31.29 -13.72 8.34
CA ASP A 207 -30.38 -14.41 9.26
C ASP A 207 -30.86 -15.85 9.50
N SER A 208 -32.17 -16.05 9.69
CA SER A 208 -32.75 -17.40 9.81
C SER A 208 -32.56 -18.28 8.57
N TRP A 209 -32.26 -17.69 7.41
CA TRP A 209 -31.92 -18.42 6.19
C TRP A 209 -30.42 -18.72 6.06
N GLY A 210 -29.56 -18.06 6.85
CA GLY A 210 -28.11 -18.16 6.77
C GLY A 210 -27.46 -17.15 5.81
N VAL A 211 -28.01 -15.94 5.67
CA VAL A 211 -27.37 -14.89 4.85
C VAL A 211 -26.18 -14.28 5.60
N ASP A 212 -25.03 -14.18 4.93
CA ASP A 212 -23.77 -13.68 5.50
C ASP A 212 -23.40 -12.28 5.01
N PHE A 213 -24.04 -11.82 3.93
CA PHE A 213 -23.75 -10.55 3.26
C PHE A 213 -25.03 -9.88 2.75
N VAL A 214 -25.13 -8.57 2.93
CA VAL A 214 -26.19 -7.72 2.39
C VAL A 214 -25.58 -6.59 1.60
N LYS A 215 -26.01 -6.44 0.34
CA LYS A 215 -25.70 -5.26 -0.49
C LYS A 215 -26.94 -4.40 -0.65
N PHE A 216 -26.84 -3.15 -0.23
CA PHE A 216 -27.78 -2.09 -0.57
C PHE A 216 -27.35 -1.42 -1.85
N ASP A 217 -28.33 -1.09 -2.68
CA ASP A 217 -28.11 -0.33 -3.90
C ASP A 217 -29.03 0.88 -3.96
N SER A 218 -28.78 1.83 -4.87
CA SER A 218 -29.57 3.08 -4.96
C SER A 218 -29.48 3.95 -3.69
N VAL A 219 -28.44 3.78 -2.87
CA VAL A 219 -28.20 4.54 -1.63
C VAL A 219 -27.86 5.99 -1.92
N THR A 220 -28.37 6.89 -1.08
CA THR A 220 -28.18 8.34 -1.14
C THR A 220 -27.88 8.90 0.26
N PRO A 221 -27.22 10.06 0.43
CA PRO A 221 -26.75 11.01 -0.59
C PRO A 221 -25.71 10.47 -1.57
N GLY A 222 -25.78 10.93 -2.81
CA GLY A 222 -25.05 10.40 -3.96
C GLY A 222 -26.02 9.92 -5.04
N SER A 223 -25.76 8.72 -5.56
CA SER A 223 -26.34 7.96 -6.68
C SER A 223 -26.68 8.73 -7.96
N GLY A 224 -26.24 9.97 -8.09
CA GLY A 224 -25.95 10.66 -9.35
C GLY A 224 -24.64 11.48 -9.32
N HIS A 225 -23.79 11.21 -8.32
CA HIS A 225 -22.62 11.96 -7.82
C HIS A 225 -22.90 13.40 -7.34
N ASN A 226 -22.67 13.65 -6.04
CA ASN A 226 -22.95 14.91 -5.33
C ASN A 226 -24.43 15.35 -5.29
N ASP A 227 -25.37 14.47 -5.66
CA ASP A 227 -26.80 14.71 -5.49
C ASP A 227 -27.21 14.39 -4.03
N THR A 228 -27.66 15.42 -3.33
CA THR A 228 -28.07 15.37 -1.92
C THR A 228 -29.59 15.54 -1.74
N SER A 229 -30.36 15.48 -2.83
CA SER A 229 -31.81 15.70 -2.83
C SER A 229 -32.61 14.57 -2.17
N ILE A 230 -32.04 13.38 -2.09
CA ILE A 230 -32.59 12.19 -1.44
C ILE A 230 -31.59 11.75 -0.36
N ASP A 231 -32.10 11.22 0.75
CA ASP A 231 -31.28 10.86 1.90
C ASP A 231 -31.77 9.56 2.53
N ALA A 232 -30.98 8.50 2.33
CA ALA A 232 -31.19 7.15 2.84
C ALA A 232 -30.29 6.82 4.05
N ARG A 233 -29.59 7.80 4.64
CA ARG A 233 -28.69 7.55 5.79
C ARG A 233 -29.40 6.90 6.98
N GLY A 234 -30.68 7.23 7.18
CA GLY A 234 -31.52 6.60 8.21
C GLY A 234 -31.69 5.09 7.99
N ASP A 235 -31.98 4.69 6.76
CA ASP A 235 -32.08 3.27 6.37
C ASP A 235 -30.74 2.56 6.59
N VAL A 236 -29.63 3.15 6.10
CA VAL A 236 -28.28 2.58 6.27
C VAL A 236 -27.94 2.41 7.76
N ALA A 237 -28.22 3.39 8.61
CA ALA A 237 -27.97 3.29 10.05
C ALA A 237 -28.83 2.19 10.72
N ALA A 238 -30.12 2.12 10.40
CA ALA A 238 -31.03 1.13 10.96
C ALA A 238 -30.67 -0.31 10.55
N TRP A 239 -30.29 -0.51 9.29
CA TRP A 239 -29.80 -1.80 8.79
C TRP A 239 -28.45 -2.16 9.37
N SER A 240 -27.51 -1.22 9.47
CA SER A 240 -26.22 -1.45 10.12
C SER A 240 -26.37 -1.93 11.57
N GLN A 241 -27.27 -1.29 12.34
CA GLN A 241 -27.59 -1.71 13.70
C GLN A 241 -28.14 -3.14 13.74
N ALA A 242 -29.07 -3.48 12.84
CA ALA A 242 -29.64 -4.82 12.80
C ALA A 242 -28.60 -5.88 12.36
N LEU A 243 -27.84 -5.63 11.30
CA LEU A 243 -26.89 -6.58 10.72
C LEU A 243 -25.68 -6.85 11.63
N SER A 244 -25.14 -5.82 12.27
CA SER A 244 -23.91 -5.93 13.08
C SER A 244 -24.00 -6.96 14.21
N SER A 245 -25.15 -7.06 14.87
CA SER A 245 -25.38 -8.04 15.95
C SER A 245 -25.40 -9.51 15.49
N ARG A 246 -25.50 -9.75 14.17
CA ARG A 246 -25.56 -11.07 13.54
C ARG A 246 -24.29 -11.42 12.75
N GLY A 247 -23.32 -10.49 12.68
CA GLY A 247 -22.08 -10.71 11.94
C GLY A 247 -22.27 -10.75 10.42
N ILE A 248 -23.30 -10.09 9.90
CA ILE A 248 -23.59 -10.01 8.46
C ILE A 248 -22.86 -8.80 7.86
N TRP A 249 -22.10 -9.02 6.78
CA TRP A 249 -21.42 -7.94 6.06
C TRP A 249 -22.42 -6.97 5.46
N PHE A 250 -22.18 -5.65 5.60
CA PHE A 250 -23.03 -4.64 4.99
C PHE A 250 -22.29 -3.82 3.93
N GLU A 251 -22.72 -3.97 2.69
CA GLU A 251 -22.21 -3.26 1.51
C GLU A 251 -23.21 -2.21 1.03
N ILE A 252 -22.73 -1.02 0.66
CA ILE A 252 -23.60 0.04 0.13
C ILE A 252 -23.16 0.55 -1.24
N SER A 253 -24.13 0.66 -2.14
CA SER A 253 -24.05 1.05 -3.56
C SER A 253 -25.25 1.97 -3.83
N TRP A 254 -25.32 2.86 -4.82
CA TRP A 254 -24.65 2.91 -6.11
C TRP A 254 -23.41 3.81 -6.07
N ALA A 255 -23.42 4.97 -6.69
CA ALA A 255 -22.31 5.92 -6.58
C ALA A 255 -22.47 6.83 -5.34
N LEU A 256 -21.69 6.66 -4.28
CA LEU A 256 -21.85 7.49 -3.09
C LEU A 256 -21.20 8.88 -3.22
N ASP A 257 -21.78 9.87 -2.52
CA ASP A 257 -21.15 11.18 -2.37
C ASP A 257 -20.01 11.10 -1.34
N HIS A 258 -18.79 11.44 -1.78
CA HIS A 258 -17.57 11.43 -0.95
C HIS A 258 -17.66 12.36 0.26
N ASN A 259 -18.44 13.45 0.19
CA ASN A 259 -18.65 14.37 1.33
C ASN A 259 -19.31 13.69 2.54
N TYR A 260 -19.90 12.51 2.35
CA TYR A 260 -20.55 11.72 3.40
C TYR A 260 -19.77 10.46 3.78
N VAL A 261 -18.51 10.31 3.34
CA VAL A 261 -17.69 9.13 3.59
C VAL A 261 -17.57 8.79 5.08
N ASP A 262 -17.47 9.80 5.96
CA ASP A 262 -17.43 9.57 7.41
C ASP A 262 -18.71 8.88 7.92
N THR A 263 -19.87 9.21 7.35
CA THR A 263 -21.14 8.53 7.67
C THR A 263 -21.13 7.09 7.17
N TRP A 264 -20.63 6.86 5.96
CA TRP A 264 -20.57 5.53 5.36
C TRP A 264 -19.65 4.60 6.12
N LYS A 265 -18.47 5.08 6.49
CA LYS A 265 -17.53 4.36 7.35
C LYS A 265 -18.18 3.94 8.65
N GLN A 266 -18.95 4.82 9.29
CA GLN A 266 -19.62 4.49 10.55
C GLN A 266 -20.58 3.29 10.47
N TYR A 267 -21.21 3.06 9.31
CA TYR A 267 -22.32 2.12 9.20
C TYR A 267 -22.09 0.92 8.27
N ALA A 268 -21.14 0.99 7.33
CA ALA A 268 -20.94 -0.04 6.32
C ALA A 268 -19.53 -0.64 6.37
N ASN A 269 -19.41 -1.87 5.88
CA ASN A 269 -18.16 -2.60 5.71
C ASN A 269 -17.51 -2.35 4.34
N GLY A 270 -18.29 -1.84 3.38
CA GLY A 270 -17.78 -1.35 2.12
C GLY A 270 -18.76 -0.43 1.42
N TRP A 271 -18.22 0.41 0.54
CA TRP A 271 -18.98 1.44 -0.16
C TRP A 271 -18.49 1.65 -1.58
N ARG A 272 -19.44 1.79 -2.49
CA ARG A 272 -19.14 1.97 -3.90
C ARG A 272 -18.85 3.42 -4.26
N VAL A 273 -17.74 3.60 -4.99
CA VAL A 273 -17.16 4.93 -5.27
C VAL A 273 -17.69 5.57 -6.56
N ASP A 274 -18.27 4.79 -7.47
CA ASP A 274 -18.81 5.24 -8.76
C ASP A 274 -19.96 4.30 -9.22
N TRP A 275 -20.53 4.54 -10.39
CA TRP A 275 -21.57 3.73 -11.01
C TRP A 275 -21.07 2.34 -11.46
N ASP A 276 -22.01 1.56 -11.95
CA ASP A 276 -21.82 0.21 -12.51
C ASP A 276 -20.71 0.18 -13.55
N VAL A 277 -19.79 -0.77 -13.39
CA VAL A 277 -18.73 -1.00 -14.38
C VAL A 277 -19.23 -1.68 -15.63
N GLU A 278 -20.45 -2.24 -15.63
CA GLU A 278 -21.02 -2.86 -16.81
C GLU A 278 -21.28 -1.86 -17.94
N CYS A 279 -21.03 -2.28 -19.19
CA CYS A 279 -21.32 -1.44 -20.36
C CYS A 279 -22.78 -1.59 -20.86
N TYR A 280 -23.55 -2.50 -20.24
CA TYR A 280 -24.92 -2.84 -20.66
C TYR A 280 -25.01 -3.34 -22.11
N CYS A 281 -23.94 -3.99 -22.59
CA CYS A 281 -23.82 -4.51 -23.94
C CYS A 281 -24.32 -5.96 -24.03
N VAL A 282 -25.64 -6.15 -24.06
CA VAL A 282 -26.30 -7.47 -24.07
C VAL A 282 -25.69 -8.41 -25.11
N ASN A 283 -25.30 -9.61 -24.68
CA ASN A 283 -24.64 -10.68 -25.44
C ASN A 283 -23.35 -10.25 -26.17
N THR A 284 -22.75 -9.13 -25.77
CA THR A 284 -21.58 -8.55 -26.44
C THR A 284 -20.39 -8.48 -25.49
N ALA A 285 -20.54 -7.78 -24.36
CA ALA A 285 -19.46 -7.55 -23.41
C ALA A 285 -20.01 -7.27 -22.00
N LEU A 286 -19.21 -7.58 -20.98
CA LEU A 286 -19.50 -7.25 -19.59
C LEU A 286 -19.19 -5.76 -19.32
N THR A 287 -18.01 -5.30 -19.68
CA THR A 287 -17.54 -3.92 -19.45
C THR A 287 -16.90 -3.32 -20.71
N SER A 288 -16.31 -2.14 -20.57
CA SER A 288 -15.51 -1.46 -21.59
C SER A 288 -14.42 -0.62 -20.95
N TRP A 289 -13.33 -0.36 -21.66
CA TRP A 289 -12.20 0.41 -21.11
C TRP A 289 -12.59 1.75 -20.46
N PRO A 290 -13.48 2.58 -21.00
CA PRO A 290 -13.89 3.83 -20.34
C PRO A 290 -14.47 3.64 -18.93
N ASN A 291 -15.15 2.52 -18.67
CA ASN A 291 -15.70 2.21 -17.35
C ASN A 291 -14.61 1.82 -16.33
N ILE A 292 -13.50 1.26 -16.80
CA ILE A 292 -12.33 0.98 -15.96
C ILE A 292 -11.50 2.25 -15.76
N ALA A 293 -11.25 2.99 -16.84
CA ALA A 293 -10.41 4.18 -16.82
C ALA A 293 -10.96 5.30 -15.92
N ARG A 294 -12.29 5.43 -15.81
CA ARG A 294 -12.94 6.42 -14.92
C ARG A 294 -12.67 6.19 -13.44
N LEU A 295 -12.32 4.97 -13.02
CA LEU A 295 -12.04 4.66 -11.61
C LEU A 295 -10.68 5.18 -11.13
N PHE A 296 -9.73 5.48 -12.01
CA PHE A 296 -8.42 6.04 -11.62
C PHE A 296 -8.54 7.37 -10.85
N PRO A 297 -9.26 8.39 -11.34
CA PRO A 297 -9.47 9.61 -10.56
C PRO A 297 -10.26 9.37 -9.27
N ASP A 298 -11.23 8.46 -9.23
CA ASP A 298 -11.94 8.14 -7.99
C ASP A 298 -11.02 7.47 -6.97
N ALA A 299 -10.22 6.48 -7.38
CA ALA A 299 -9.23 5.84 -6.52
C ALA A 299 -8.28 6.89 -5.89
N ALA A 300 -7.93 7.95 -6.62
CA ALA A 300 -7.05 9.02 -6.14
C ALA A 300 -7.71 9.91 -5.08
N VAL A 301 -9.04 9.99 -5.08
CA VAL A 301 -9.84 10.72 -4.10
C VAL A 301 -10.10 9.86 -2.86
N TRP A 302 -10.46 8.59 -3.07
CA TRP A 302 -10.99 7.69 -2.03
C TRP A 302 -9.93 6.83 -1.31
N TRP A 303 -8.65 6.85 -1.71
CA TRP A 303 -7.64 5.93 -1.15
C TRP A 303 -7.46 6.04 0.37
N ARG A 304 -7.70 7.24 0.94
CA ARG A 304 -7.54 7.50 2.39
C ARG A 304 -8.70 6.99 3.23
N ASP A 305 -9.80 6.62 2.59
CA ASP A 305 -11.02 6.23 3.27
C ASP A 305 -11.09 4.73 3.51
N ALA A 306 -10.36 3.95 2.70
CA ALA A 306 -10.29 2.50 2.80
C ALA A 306 -9.16 2.02 3.71
N GLY A 307 -9.42 0.94 4.44
CA GLY A 307 -8.48 0.27 5.33
C GLY A 307 -9.20 -0.74 6.22
N PRO A 308 -8.49 -1.44 7.12
CA PRO A 308 -9.14 -2.36 8.06
C PRO A 308 -10.32 -1.70 8.79
N GLY A 309 -11.51 -2.29 8.60
CA GLY A 309 -12.79 -1.76 9.07
C GLY A 309 -13.75 -1.33 7.94
N GLY A 310 -13.24 -0.97 6.76
CA GLY A 310 -14.10 -0.61 5.62
C GLY A 310 -13.36 -0.38 4.30
N TRP A 311 -13.96 -0.78 3.18
CA TRP A 311 -13.27 -0.83 1.89
C TRP A 311 -14.02 -0.13 0.76
N ASN A 312 -13.25 0.50 -0.15
CA ASN A 312 -13.79 0.99 -1.41
C ASN A 312 -14.28 -0.19 -2.28
N ASP A 313 -15.45 -0.05 -2.88
CA ASP A 313 -15.99 -0.91 -3.92
C ASP A 313 -15.88 -0.23 -5.29
N PHE A 314 -15.08 -0.83 -6.17
CA PHE A 314 -14.91 -0.40 -7.57
C PHE A 314 -15.88 -1.11 -8.51
N ASP A 315 -16.83 -1.84 -7.93
CA ASP A 315 -17.68 -2.81 -8.57
C ASP A 315 -16.94 -4.07 -9.07
N SER A 316 -17.68 -4.93 -9.78
CA SER A 316 -17.26 -6.23 -10.26
C SER A 316 -16.02 -6.18 -11.17
N LEU A 317 -14.99 -6.95 -10.83
CA LEU A 317 -13.80 -7.12 -11.66
C LEU A 317 -14.05 -8.13 -12.80
N ASN A 318 -14.45 -7.62 -13.97
CA ASN A 318 -14.80 -8.42 -15.15
C ASN A 318 -13.60 -8.67 -16.07
N VAL A 319 -12.73 -9.60 -15.68
CA VAL A 319 -11.45 -9.91 -16.35
C VAL A 319 -11.25 -11.40 -16.60
N GLY A 320 -12.29 -12.22 -16.53
CA GLY A 320 -12.23 -13.68 -16.50
C GLY A 320 -12.64 -14.42 -17.79
N ASN A 321 -13.38 -13.81 -18.71
CA ASN A 321 -14.05 -14.52 -19.82
C ASN A 321 -13.60 -14.09 -21.23
N GLY A 322 -12.38 -13.59 -21.40
CA GLY A 322 -11.84 -13.33 -22.74
C GLY A 322 -12.59 -12.21 -23.46
N ALA A 323 -13.06 -12.48 -24.68
CA ALA A 323 -13.80 -11.49 -25.45
C ALA A 323 -15.10 -11.03 -24.76
N MET A 324 -15.70 -11.87 -23.91
CA MET A 324 -16.90 -11.52 -23.14
C MET A 324 -16.65 -10.40 -22.13
N ASP A 325 -15.41 -10.18 -21.69
CA ASP A 325 -15.09 -9.10 -20.75
C ASP A 325 -15.29 -7.72 -21.40
N GLY A 326 -15.05 -7.60 -22.72
CA GLY A 326 -15.04 -6.33 -23.43
C GLY A 326 -13.72 -5.55 -23.30
N LEU A 327 -12.66 -6.22 -22.85
CA LEU A 327 -11.34 -5.67 -22.59
C LEU A 327 -10.26 -6.47 -23.33
N THR A 328 -9.20 -5.78 -23.76
CA THR A 328 -7.95 -6.41 -24.22
C THR A 328 -7.21 -7.07 -23.06
N GLN A 329 -6.19 -7.90 -23.34
CA GLN A 329 -5.39 -8.53 -22.27
C GLN A 329 -4.67 -7.49 -21.39
N ASP A 330 -4.13 -6.43 -22.00
CA ASP A 330 -3.48 -5.32 -21.29
C ASP A 330 -4.47 -4.59 -20.37
N GLU A 331 -5.68 -4.31 -20.85
CA GLU A 331 -6.74 -3.66 -20.07
C GLU A 331 -7.24 -4.55 -18.92
N ARG A 332 -7.35 -5.87 -19.13
CA ARG A 332 -7.70 -6.84 -18.07
C ARG A 332 -6.65 -6.89 -16.97
N GLN A 333 -5.36 -6.91 -17.33
CA GLN A 333 -4.27 -6.84 -16.35
C GLN A 333 -4.26 -5.50 -15.61
N THR A 334 -4.52 -4.40 -16.31
CA THR A 334 -4.64 -3.06 -15.71
C THR A 334 -5.80 -2.96 -14.73
N ALA A 335 -6.96 -3.51 -15.06
CA ALA A 335 -8.09 -3.58 -14.13
C ALA A 335 -7.71 -4.38 -12.87
N MET A 336 -7.18 -5.61 -13.01
CA MET A 336 -6.77 -6.40 -11.84
C MET A 336 -5.68 -5.69 -11.01
N SER A 337 -4.72 -5.02 -11.65
CA SER A 337 -3.68 -4.25 -10.97
C SER A 337 -4.24 -3.07 -10.17
N LEU A 338 -5.22 -2.35 -10.74
CA LEU A 338 -5.88 -1.23 -10.07
C LEU A 338 -6.70 -1.70 -8.85
N TRP A 339 -7.51 -2.76 -9.01
CA TRP A 339 -8.28 -3.34 -7.89
C TRP A 339 -7.35 -3.83 -6.78
N ALA A 340 -6.27 -4.52 -7.16
CA ALA A 340 -5.33 -5.05 -6.21
C ALA A 340 -4.64 -3.94 -5.42
N MET A 341 -4.01 -2.98 -6.10
CA MET A 341 -3.26 -1.95 -5.39
C MET A 341 -4.13 -0.96 -4.63
N SER A 342 -5.39 -0.78 -5.02
CA SER A 342 -6.34 0.07 -4.28
C SER A 342 -6.89 -0.61 -3.04
N SER A 343 -6.56 -1.90 -2.81
CA SER A 343 -7.22 -2.74 -1.80
C SER A 343 -8.75 -2.69 -1.92
N ALA A 344 -9.26 -2.56 -3.15
CA ALA A 344 -10.69 -2.55 -3.42
C ALA A 344 -11.26 -3.95 -3.15
N GLN A 345 -12.56 -4.04 -2.90
CA GLN A 345 -13.23 -5.34 -2.84
C GLN A 345 -13.01 -6.10 -4.15
N LEU A 346 -12.54 -7.34 -4.03
CA LEU A 346 -12.05 -8.15 -5.14
C LEU A 346 -13.04 -9.26 -5.44
N TYR A 347 -14.17 -8.88 -6.04
CA TYR A 347 -15.16 -9.83 -6.52
C TYR A 347 -15.37 -9.70 -8.03
N THR A 348 -15.62 -10.81 -8.69
CA THR A 348 -15.80 -10.84 -10.15
C THR A 348 -17.27 -11.04 -10.53
N GLY A 349 -17.68 -10.47 -11.67
CA GLY A 349 -18.98 -10.71 -12.29
C GLY A 349 -18.93 -11.72 -13.44
N ASN A 350 -17.78 -12.35 -13.65
CA ASN A 350 -17.54 -13.32 -14.72
C ASN A 350 -18.32 -14.63 -14.53
N ASP A 351 -18.55 -15.36 -15.63
CA ASP A 351 -18.99 -16.76 -15.57
C ASP A 351 -17.80 -17.64 -15.16
N LEU A 352 -17.76 -18.04 -13.89
CA LEU A 352 -16.70 -18.86 -13.31
C LEU A 352 -16.62 -20.26 -13.93
N THR A 353 -17.71 -20.74 -14.52
CA THR A 353 -17.72 -22.03 -15.21
C THR A 353 -16.92 -21.98 -16.52
N ASN A 354 -16.74 -20.78 -17.09
CA ASN A 354 -16.14 -20.55 -18.41
C ASN A 354 -14.97 -19.53 -18.39
N LEU A 355 -14.15 -19.54 -17.33
CA LEU A 355 -12.93 -18.73 -17.29
C LEU A 355 -11.94 -19.17 -18.37
N ASP A 356 -11.36 -18.21 -19.09
CA ASP A 356 -10.23 -18.48 -19.99
C ASP A 356 -8.92 -18.61 -19.21
N ALA A 357 -7.87 -19.17 -19.84
CA ALA A 357 -6.59 -19.42 -19.16
C ALA A 357 -5.94 -18.13 -18.63
N PHE A 358 -6.04 -17.03 -19.38
CA PHE A 358 -5.51 -15.74 -18.97
C PHE A 358 -6.29 -15.16 -17.79
N GLY A 359 -7.63 -15.17 -17.84
CA GLY A 359 -8.48 -14.68 -16.75
C GLY A 359 -8.29 -15.46 -15.46
N LEU A 360 -8.17 -16.79 -15.56
CA LEU A 360 -7.81 -17.61 -14.41
C LEU A 360 -6.46 -17.17 -13.84
N SER A 361 -5.43 -16.98 -14.68
CA SER A 361 -4.11 -16.52 -14.21
C SER A 361 -4.13 -15.13 -13.54
N LEU A 362 -5.02 -14.23 -13.97
CA LEU A 362 -5.22 -12.93 -13.32
C LEU A 362 -5.85 -13.09 -11.93
N LEU A 363 -6.90 -13.90 -11.85
CA LEU A 363 -7.70 -14.09 -10.63
C LEU A 363 -7.02 -15.00 -9.59
N THR A 364 -5.96 -15.74 -9.95
CA THR A 364 -5.24 -16.67 -9.06
C THR A 364 -3.77 -16.32 -8.87
N ASN A 365 -3.32 -15.10 -9.20
CA ASN A 365 -1.96 -14.67 -8.91
C ASN A 365 -1.84 -14.26 -7.43
N ASP A 366 -1.30 -15.15 -6.60
CA ASP A 366 -1.17 -14.94 -5.15
C ASP A 366 -0.31 -13.73 -4.76
N GLU A 367 0.66 -13.32 -5.57
CA GLU A 367 1.46 -12.12 -5.28
C GLU A 367 0.65 -10.84 -5.48
N VAL A 368 -0.19 -10.80 -6.52
CA VAL A 368 -1.09 -9.67 -6.80
C VAL A 368 -2.26 -9.65 -5.80
N ILE A 369 -2.81 -10.81 -5.45
CA ILE A 369 -3.82 -10.94 -4.40
C ILE A 369 -3.25 -10.50 -3.05
N ALA A 370 -1.99 -10.83 -2.74
CA ALA A 370 -1.35 -10.39 -1.51
C ALA A 370 -1.24 -8.86 -1.41
N VAL A 371 -1.06 -8.16 -2.54
CA VAL A 371 -1.12 -6.68 -2.58
C VAL A 371 -2.51 -6.19 -2.16
N ASN A 372 -3.58 -6.76 -2.72
CA ASN A 372 -4.95 -6.43 -2.32
C ASN A 372 -5.19 -6.69 -0.82
N GLN A 373 -4.80 -7.88 -0.37
CA GLN A 373 -5.07 -8.37 0.97
C GLN A 373 -4.13 -7.78 2.05
N ALA A 374 -3.15 -6.98 1.64
CA ALA A 374 -2.30 -6.20 2.56
C ALA A 374 -3.06 -5.01 3.18
N GLY A 375 -4.17 -4.57 2.57
CA GLY A 375 -5.01 -3.51 3.11
C GLY A 375 -4.35 -2.14 3.13
N ARG A 376 -3.53 -1.86 2.11
CA ARG A 376 -2.78 -0.61 1.96
C ARG A 376 -3.11 0.01 0.59
N PRO A 377 -4.23 0.75 0.48
CA PRO A 377 -4.58 1.44 -0.75
C PRO A 377 -3.44 2.32 -1.25
N ALA A 378 -3.03 2.08 -2.48
CA ALA A 378 -2.04 2.90 -3.17
C ALA A 378 -2.65 4.23 -3.64
N HIS A 379 -1.78 5.22 -3.79
CA HIS A 379 -2.14 6.54 -4.28
C HIS A 379 -1.19 6.99 -5.40
N PRO A 380 -1.62 7.92 -6.28
CA PRO A 380 -0.79 8.35 -7.39
C PRO A 380 0.33 9.27 -6.90
N VAL A 381 1.50 9.19 -7.54
CA VAL A 381 2.48 10.28 -7.53
C VAL A 381 1.89 11.52 -8.21
N SER A 382 1.22 11.32 -9.34
CA SER A 382 0.49 12.36 -10.07
C SER A 382 -0.55 11.75 -11.01
N THR A 383 -1.69 12.42 -11.12
CA THR A 383 -2.75 12.11 -12.10
C THR A 383 -2.76 13.09 -13.28
N ALA A 384 -1.77 13.99 -13.37
CA ALA A 384 -1.74 15.07 -14.37
C ALA A 384 -1.53 14.58 -15.82
N SER A 385 -1.14 13.32 -16.00
CA SER A 385 -0.91 12.72 -17.32
C SER A 385 -1.53 11.33 -17.41
N ASN A 386 -1.58 10.78 -18.63
CA ASN A 386 -2.00 9.40 -18.86
C ASN A 386 -0.94 8.37 -18.45
N GLN A 387 0.32 8.76 -18.28
CA GLN A 387 1.37 7.89 -17.74
C GLN A 387 1.44 8.13 -16.24
N GLN A 388 0.90 7.19 -15.47
CA GLN A 388 0.74 7.34 -14.02
C GLN A 388 1.59 6.34 -13.27
N VAL A 389 2.17 6.81 -12.17
CA VAL A 389 2.83 6.01 -11.15
C VAL A 389 1.95 6.04 -9.92
N TRP A 390 1.66 4.88 -9.38
CA TRP A 390 0.92 4.71 -8.14
C TRP A 390 1.75 3.89 -7.17
N TYR A 391 1.65 4.19 -5.88
CA TYR A 391 2.40 3.46 -4.88
C TYR A 391 1.70 3.36 -3.53
N ALA A 392 2.05 2.32 -2.78
CA ALA A 392 1.77 2.21 -1.36
C ALA A 392 3.07 1.83 -0.65
N ASN A 393 3.34 2.46 0.49
CA ASN A 393 4.38 2.00 1.41
C ASN A 393 3.82 0.85 2.26
N ASN A 394 4.52 -0.29 2.26
CA ASN A 394 4.05 -1.47 2.99
C ASN A 394 4.48 -1.47 4.47
N GLY A 395 5.30 -0.51 4.90
CA GLY A 395 5.82 -0.37 6.27
C GLY A 395 6.90 -1.39 6.64
N ASP A 396 7.22 -2.35 5.78
CA ASP A 396 8.15 -3.45 6.05
C ASP A 396 9.49 -3.33 5.30
N GLY A 397 9.79 -2.15 4.75
CA GLY A 397 10.94 -1.99 3.85
C GLY A 397 10.59 -2.10 2.38
N THR A 398 9.31 -2.27 2.06
CA THR A 398 8.86 -2.50 0.69
C THR A 398 7.76 -1.54 0.28
N TYR A 399 7.64 -1.36 -1.03
CA TYR A 399 6.61 -0.58 -1.67
C TYR A 399 5.89 -1.46 -2.69
N THR A 400 4.58 -1.29 -2.78
CA THR A 400 3.82 -1.70 -3.96
C THR A 400 3.89 -0.55 -4.95
N VAL A 401 4.30 -0.79 -6.20
CA VAL A 401 4.41 0.24 -7.23
C VAL A 401 3.72 -0.22 -8.52
N GLY A 402 2.76 0.57 -9.00
CA GLY A 402 2.07 0.36 -10.27
C GLY A 402 2.49 1.40 -11.31
N LEU A 403 2.83 0.96 -12.51
CA LEU A 403 3.05 1.83 -13.68
C LEU A 403 1.91 1.62 -14.66
N PHE A 404 1.21 2.68 -15.03
CA PHE A 404 0.04 2.62 -15.91
C PHE A 404 0.23 3.54 -17.11
N ASN A 405 -0.05 3.02 -18.31
CA ASN A 405 -0.20 3.84 -19.50
C ASN A 405 -1.68 3.91 -19.90
N LEU A 406 -2.40 4.91 -19.42
CA LEU A 406 -3.81 5.14 -19.75
C LEU A 406 -4.00 5.76 -21.14
N GLY A 407 -2.91 6.03 -21.87
CA GLY A 407 -2.95 6.65 -23.19
C GLY A 407 -3.17 5.64 -24.31
N ALA A 408 -3.57 6.15 -25.47
CA ALA A 408 -3.93 5.35 -26.66
C ALA A 408 -2.74 4.82 -27.48
N SER A 409 -1.50 4.97 -27.00
CA SER A 409 -0.28 4.56 -27.70
C SER A 409 0.79 4.13 -26.70
N ALA A 410 1.73 3.28 -27.13
CA ALA A 410 2.84 2.88 -26.29
C ALA A 410 3.65 4.08 -25.79
N ALA A 411 4.05 4.05 -24.52
CA ALA A 411 4.79 5.13 -23.87
C ALA A 411 5.76 4.58 -22.82
N THR A 412 6.77 5.39 -22.45
CA THR A 412 7.61 5.09 -21.30
C THR A 412 6.95 5.62 -20.04
N VAL A 413 6.87 4.78 -19.00
CA VAL A 413 6.43 5.20 -17.66
C VAL A 413 7.59 4.97 -16.70
N THR A 414 7.93 5.98 -15.90
CA THR A 414 9.09 5.98 -15.00
C THR A 414 8.64 6.31 -13.58
N VAL A 415 9.05 5.48 -12.63
CA VAL A 415 9.00 5.80 -11.19
C VAL A 415 10.39 6.23 -10.75
N ASN A 416 10.49 7.41 -10.11
CA ASN A 416 11.70 7.79 -9.39
C ASN A 416 11.52 7.44 -7.91
N TRP A 417 12.57 6.93 -7.27
CA TRP A 417 12.51 6.52 -5.86
C TRP A 417 12.16 7.68 -4.92
N ASN A 418 12.70 8.87 -5.21
CA ASN A 418 12.42 10.06 -4.40
C ASN A 418 10.93 10.47 -4.45
N ASP A 419 10.24 10.22 -5.56
CA ASP A 419 8.81 10.58 -5.72
C ASP A 419 7.90 9.72 -4.81
N ILE A 420 8.36 8.53 -4.43
CA ILE A 420 7.65 7.60 -3.55
C ILE A 420 8.25 7.58 -2.13
N GLY A 421 9.12 8.53 -1.80
CA GLY A 421 9.74 8.66 -0.48
C GLY A 421 10.89 7.68 -0.20
N LEU A 422 11.39 6.95 -1.19
CA LEU A 422 12.56 6.08 -1.08
C LEU A 422 13.83 6.86 -1.45
N ASN A 423 14.74 7.03 -0.50
CA ASN A 423 16.06 7.64 -0.70
C ASN A 423 17.11 6.54 -0.60
N GLY A 424 17.53 6.01 -1.75
CA GLY A 424 18.49 4.91 -1.82
C GLY A 424 18.14 3.94 -2.94
N ALA A 425 18.94 2.90 -3.09
CA ALA A 425 18.68 1.87 -4.08
C ALA A 425 17.47 1.00 -3.71
N GLY A 426 16.75 0.50 -4.70
CA GLY A 426 15.63 -0.43 -4.54
C GLY A 426 15.78 -1.64 -5.45
N THR A 427 15.48 -2.84 -4.94
CA THR A 427 15.32 -4.04 -5.77
C THR A 427 13.89 -4.13 -6.28
N VAL A 428 13.71 -4.49 -7.55
CA VAL A 428 12.39 -4.50 -8.19
C VAL A 428 12.01 -5.93 -8.56
N ARG A 429 10.88 -6.40 -8.03
CA ARG A 429 10.22 -7.64 -8.43
C ARG A 429 8.94 -7.34 -9.20
N ASP A 430 8.77 -7.95 -10.37
CA ASP A 430 7.53 -7.93 -11.14
C ASP A 430 6.60 -9.04 -10.69
N LEU A 431 5.42 -8.65 -10.20
CA LEU A 431 4.45 -9.56 -9.59
C LEU A 431 3.65 -10.35 -10.63
N TRP A 432 3.54 -9.83 -11.85
CA TRP A 432 2.84 -10.51 -12.94
C TRP A 432 3.70 -11.59 -13.59
N SER A 433 4.99 -11.31 -13.77
CA SER A 433 5.95 -12.26 -14.35
C SER A 433 6.74 -13.06 -13.31
N HIS A 434 6.49 -12.85 -12.01
CA HIS A 434 7.19 -13.48 -10.89
C HIS A 434 8.72 -13.35 -10.97
N SER A 435 9.21 -12.24 -11.55
CA SER A 435 10.60 -12.08 -11.96
C SER A 435 11.28 -10.95 -11.19
N GLU A 436 12.50 -11.22 -10.71
CA GLU A 436 13.39 -10.18 -10.19
C GLU A 436 13.99 -9.40 -11.36
N LEU A 437 13.84 -8.08 -11.36
CA LEU A 437 14.34 -7.18 -12.42
C LEU A 437 15.70 -6.57 -12.07
N GLY A 438 16.17 -6.73 -10.83
CA GLY A 438 17.46 -6.24 -10.36
C GLY A 438 17.37 -5.08 -9.37
N THR A 439 18.53 -4.46 -9.09
CA THR A 439 18.67 -3.31 -8.18
C THR A 439 18.83 -2.03 -8.99
N PHE A 440 18.11 -0.97 -8.63
CA PHE A 440 18.18 0.33 -9.30
C PHE A 440 18.44 1.44 -8.28
N ASN A 441 19.32 2.38 -8.62
CA ASN A 441 19.77 3.39 -7.66
C ASN A 441 18.81 4.58 -7.50
N ALA A 442 18.09 4.96 -8.56
CA ALA A 442 17.30 6.20 -8.58
C ALA A 442 15.84 6.01 -9.02
N GLY A 443 15.52 4.91 -9.69
CA GLY A 443 14.18 4.64 -10.22
C GLY A 443 14.17 3.50 -11.24
N TYR A 444 12.99 3.18 -11.74
CA TYR A 444 12.77 2.17 -12.78
C TYR A 444 11.89 2.73 -13.91
N SER A 445 12.20 2.38 -15.16
CA SER A 445 11.43 2.75 -16.34
C SER A 445 10.93 1.51 -17.08
N SER A 446 9.61 1.44 -17.30
CA SER A 446 9.03 0.52 -18.28
C SER A 446 8.99 1.23 -19.63
N VAL A 447 9.95 0.91 -20.51
CA VAL A 447 10.04 1.48 -21.86
C VAL A 447 9.03 0.79 -22.78
N ASN A 448 8.37 1.56 -23.64
CA ASN A 448 7.37 1.06 -24.61
C ASN A 448 6.24 0.25 -23.95
N LEU A 449 5.76 0.68 -22.78
CA LEU A 449 4.57 0.10 -22.16
C LEU A 449 3.37 0.32 -23.11
N PRO A 450 2.70 -0.74 -23.62
CA PRO A 450 1.62 -0.60 -24.60
C PRO A 450 0.47 0.29 -24.14
N SER A 451 -0.40 0.65 -25.08
CA SER A 451 -1.65 1.35 -24.79
C SER A 451 -2.46 0.58 -23.74
N HIS A 452 -2.87 1.26 -22.67
CA HIS A 452 -3.70 0.71 -21.58
C HIS A 452 -3.04 -0.39 -20.75
N ALA A 453 -1.76 -0.67 -20.97
CA ALA A 453 -1.01 -1.68 -20.23
C ALA A 453 -0.52 -1.16 -18.88
N SER A 454 -0.24 -2.10 -17.99
CA SER A 454 0.27 -1.85 -16.65
C SER A 454 1.44 -2.77 -16.28
N ARG A 455 2.20 -2.35 -15.28
CA ARG A 455 3.14 -3.19 -14.53
C ARG A 455 2.85 -3.03 -13.05
N LEU A 456 3.00 -4.11 -12.28
CA LEU A 456 2.86 -4.10 -10.84
C LEU A 456 4.11 -4.70 -10.20
N PHE A 457 4.72 -3.94 -9.31
CA PHE A 457 5.99 -4.27 -8.70
C PHE A 457 5.88 -4.32 -7.18
N LYS A 458 6.67 -5.21 -6.59
CA LYS A 458 7.17 -5.03 -5.23
C LYS A 458 8.58 -4.45 -5.32
N VAL A 459 8.77 -3.25 -4.77
CA VAL A 459 10.08 -2.61 -4.64
C VAL A 459 10.55 -2.79 -3.21
N THR A 460 11.74 -3.33 -3.00
CA THR A 460 12.32 -3.46 -1.65
C THR A 460 13.49 -2.51 -1.52
N ALA A 461 13.48 -1.67 -0.48
CA ALA A 461 14.59 -0.79 -0.20
C ALA A 461 15.85 -1.61 0.11
N ALA A 462 16.95 -1.27 -0.57
CA ALA A 462 18.26 -1.94 -0.44
C ALA A 462 19.27 -1.08 0.33
N GLY A 463 18.79 -0.11 1.10
CA GLY A 463 19.61 0.86 1.81
C GLY A 463 18.97 2.24 1.93
N GLY A 464 19.67 3.14 2.61
CA GLY A 464 19.30 4.54 2.74
C GLY A 464 18.12 4.74 3.68
N SER A 465 17.12 5.49 3.25
CA SER A 465 15.95 5.80 4.07
C SER A 465 14.64 5.77 3.29
N MET A 466 13.55 5.57 4.01
CA MET A 466 12.19 5.64 3.51
C MET A 466 11.41 6.68 4.29
N THR A 467 10.48 7.34 3.63
CA THR A 467 9.59 8.35 4.23
C THR A 467 8.16 7.80 4.28
N ALA A 468 7.52 7.94 5.44
CA ALA A 468 6.07 7.80 5.58
C ALA A 468 5.48 9.16 5.92
N ASN A 469 4.50 9.60 5.13
CA ASN A 469 3.74 10.81 5.40
C ASN A 469 2.79 10.59 6.59
N ASP A 470 2.25 11.67 7.13
CA ASP A 470 1.22 11.64 8.17
C ASP A 470 -0.08 10.96 7.70
N ASP A 471 -0.37 10.96 6.40
CA ASP A 471 -1.50 10.23 5.81
C ASP A 471 -1.16 8.84 5.26
N ASP A 472 0.04 8.31 5.57
CA ASP A 472 0.39 6.92 5.23
C ASP A 472 -0.57 5.94 5.92
N THR A 473 -1.09 4.97 5.16
CA THR A 473 -2.09 3.99 5.64
C THR A 473 -1.58 3.09 6.77
N GLY A 474 -0.27 3.06 7.01
CA GLY A 474 0.34 2.37 8.15
C GLY A 474 0.26 3.12 9.47
N VAL A 475 -0.08 4.41 9.47
CA VAL A 475 -0.20 5.22 10.69
C VAL A 475 -1.49 4.90 11.42
N LYS A 476 -1.39 4.59 12.71
CA LYS A 476 -2.54 4.37 13.59
C LYS A 476 -2.68 5.53 14.55
N TYR A 477 -3.79 6.25 14.45
CA TYR A 477 -4.12 7.34 15.36
C TYR A 477 -4.97 6.82 16.52
N THR A 478 -4.69 7.29 17.73
CA THR A 478 -5.49 7.04 18.93
C THR A 478 -5.90 8.37 19.54
N GLY A 479 -7.21 8.57 19.72
CA GLY A 479 -7.78 9.79 20.26
C GLY A 479 -8.41 10.69 19.19
N ALA A 480 -8.55 11.97 19.50
CA ALA A 480 -9.21 12.96 18.64
C ALA A 480 -8.19 13.66 17.73
N TRP A 481 -7.88 13.02 16.61
CA TRP A 481 -7.02 13.56 15.56
C TRP A 481 -7.80 14.24 14.45
N GLN A 482 -7.14 15.18 13.80
CA GLN A 482 -7.66 15.97 12.69
C GLN A 482 -6.56 16.18 11.66
N ARG A 483 -6.92 16.48 10.42
CA ARG A 483 -5.97 16.76 9.35
C ARG A 483 -6.13 18.18 8.83
N SER A 484 -5.00 18.79 8.47
CA SER A 484 -4.94 20.05 7.77
C SER A 484 -4.08 19.85 6.52
N TYR A 485 -4.64 20.17 5.35
CA TYR A 485 -3.99 19.97 4.04
C TYR A 485 -4.05 21.26 3.22
N ASN A 486 -3.23 21.35 2.17
CA ASN A 486 -3.05 22.57 1.35
C ASN A 486 -2.69 23.79 2.21
N ARG A 487 -1.80 23.60 3.19
CA ARG A 487 -1.49 24.62 4.20
C ARG A 487 -0.70 25.79 3.61
N GLY A 488 0.11 25.56 2.59
CA GLY A 488 1.10 26.51 2.07
C GLY A 488 2.20 26.84 3.06
N LEU A 489 2.50 25.93 3.99
CA LEU A 489 3.35 26.19 5.15
C LEU A 489 4.70 25.44 5.13
N GLY A 490 4.98 24.72 4.04
CA GLY A 490 6.26 24.04 3.82
C GLY A 490 6.40 22.73 4.58
N ASP A 491 5.28 22.12 4.96
CA ASP A 491 5.19 20.76 5.50
C ASP A 491 5.37 19.74 4.36
N TYR A 492 5.71 18.50 4.67
CA TYR A 492 5.83 17.47 3.63
C TYR A 492 4.45 17.20 3.03
N GLN A 493 4.36 17.12 1.70
CA GLN A 493 3.10 17.05 0.95
C GLN A 493 2.06 18.16 1.25
N ASP A 494 2.48 19.23 1.93
CA ASP A 494 1.66 20.38 2.33
C ASP A 494 0.49 20.03 3.26
N ASP A 495 0.66 19.00 4.09
CA ASP A 495 -0.30 18.57 5.09
C ASP A 495 0.32 18.14 6.43
N VAL A 496 -0.54 18.04 7.45
CA VAL A 496 -0.25 17.50 8.78
C VAL A 496 -1.50 16.89 9.40
N HIS A 497 -1.28 15.92 10.28
CA HIS A 497 -2.26 15.50 11.28
C HIS A 497 -1.95 16.17 12.61
N PHE A 498 -2.98 16.55 13.35
CA PHE A 498 -2.83 17.20 14.64
C PHE A 498 -3.87 16.76 15.65
N THR A 499 -3.53 16.92 16.93
CA THR A 499 -4.45 16.76 18.06
C THR A 499 -4.22 17.86 19.10
N GLN A 500 -5.29 18.24 19.78
CA GLN A 500 -5.27 19.15 20.92
C GLN A 500 -5.30 18.42 22.27
N THR A 501 -5.70 17.15 22.29
CA THR A 501 -6.00 16.42 23.52
C THR A 501 -4.74 15.73 24.04
N ASN A 502 -4.40 15.98 25.32
CA ASN A 502 -3.27 15.29 25.93
C ASN A 502 -3.57 13.78 26.05
N ASN A 503 -2.52 12.98 25.86
CA ASN A 503 -2.52 11.51 25.77
C ASN A 503 -3.08 10.91 24.49
N ASP A 504 -3.55 11.73 23.55
CA ASP A 504 -3.69 11.28 22.16
C ASP A 504 -2.31 10.89 21.61
N ALA A 505 -2.30 9.91 20.72
CA ALA A 505 -1.08 9.31 20.21
C ALA A 505 -1.21 8.91 18.76
N PHE A 506 -0.08 8.77 18.07
CA PHE A 506 0.02 8.01 16.84
C PHE A 506 1.05 6.90 16.98
N GLU A 507 0.86 5.84 16.22
CA GLU A 507 1.77 4.69 16.13
C GLU A 507 2.10 4.39 14.67
N TYR A 508 3.34 3.98 14.42
CA TYR A 508 3.78 3.47 13.13
C TYR A 508 4.71 2.29 13.31
N THR A 509 4.50 1.24 12.53
CA THR A 509 5.38 0.08 12.53
C THR A 509 6.26 0.11 11.28
N PHE A 510 7.57 0.13 11.48
CA PHE A 510 8.56 0.15 10.41
C PHE A 510 9.52 -1.02 10.54
N ARG A 511 10.16 -1.41 9.43
CA ARG A 511 11.33 -2.28 9.44
C ARG A 511 12.59 -1.46 9.14
N GLY A 512 13.54 -1.44 10.06
CA GLY A 512 14.74 -0.61 9.90
C GLY A 512 15.67 -0.64 11.09
N THR A 513 16.64 0.28 11.09
CA THR A 513 17.68 0.42 12.12
C THR A 513 17.55 1.72 12.92
N GLY A 514 16.52 2.51 12.64
CA GLY A 514 16.27 3.79 13.29
C GLY A 514 15.24 4.63 12.54
N PHE A 515 14.90 5.78 13.10
CA PHE A 515 14.05 6.76 12.45
C PHE A 515 14.25 8.18 12.98
N ASP A 516 13.82 9.15 12.19
CA ASP A 516 13.60 10.54 12.56
C ASP A 516 12.10 10.84 12.62
N LEU A 517 11.68 11.55 13.67
CA LEU A 517 10.41 12.25 13.71
C LEU A 517 10.62 13.68 13.21
N ILE A 518 10.00 14.01 12.09
CA ILE A 518 10.11 15.32 11.46
C ILE A 518 8.75 15.99 11.49
N THR A 519 8.69 17.18 12.07
CA THR A 519 7.47 18.00 12.13
C THR A 519 7.83 19.46 12.32
N GLU A 520 6.83 20.33 12.38
CA GLU A 520 7.05 21.73 12.69
C GLU A 520 7.23 21.98 14.20
N LYS A 521 8.01 23.00 14.55
CA LYS A 521 8.05 23.57 15.90
C LYS A 521 7.37 24.92 15.93
N SER A 522 6.56 25.20 16.95
CA SER A 522 5.72 26.41 16.99
C SER A 522 5.38 26.84 18.44
N PRO A 523 5.00 28.11 18.71
CA PRO A 523 4.74 28.60 20.07
C PRO A 523 3.56 27.94 20.79
N ASP A 524 2.68 27.30 20.04
CA ASP A 524 1.46 26.62 20.49
C ASP A 524 1.66 25.11 20.73
N GLN A 525 2.88 24.60 20.56
CA GLN A 525 3.22 23.22 20.84
C GLN A 525 3.95 23.03 22.17
N GLY A 526 4.24 21.78 22.54
CA GLY A 526 4.82 21.45 23.83
C GLY A 526 5.53 20.10 23.85
N ASN A 527 5.43 19.39 24.96
CA ASN A 527 6.12 18.13 25.15
C ASN A 527 5.35 16.97 24.51
N VAL A 528 6.09 16.04 23.91
CA VAL A 528 5.61 14.74 23.44
C VAL A 528 6.54 13.65 23.95
N ASP A 529 5.97 12.51 24.36
CA ASP A 529 6.74 11.33 24.71
C ASP A 529 6.92 10.45 23.49
N VAL A 530 8.12 9.90 23.30
CA VAL A 530 8.45 8.97 22.22
C VAL A 530 8.78 7.60 22.81
N TYR A 531 8.03 6.59 22.41
CA TYR A 531 8.22 5.19 22.78
C TYR A 531 8.66 4.39 21.55
N ILE A 532 9.51 3.40 21.78
CA ILE A 532 9.88 2.38 20.80
C ILE A 532 9.66 1.02 21.42
N ASP A 533 8.86 0.19 20.74
CA ASP A 533 8.48 -1.15 21.18
C ASP A 533 7.91 -1.13 22.60
N ASN A 534 7.02 -0.15 22.85
CA ASN A 534 6.39 0.13 24.14
C ASN A 534 7.35 0.57 25.27
N VAL A 535 8.61 0.86 24.95
CA VAL A 535 9.59 1.40 25.91
C VAL A 535 9.78 2.89 25.68
N LEU A 536 9.56 3.71 26.71
CA LEU A 536 9.81 5.15 26.66
C LEU A 536 11.29 5.41 26.37
N LYS A 537 11.57 6.13 25.28
CA LYS A 537 12.94 6.54 24.93
C LYS A 537 13.24 7.97 25.33
N GLY A 538 12.24 8.84 25.41
CA GLY A 538 12.41 10.19 25.93
C GLY A 538 11.18 11.06 25.72
N THR A 539 11.23 12.25 26.32
CA THR A 539 10.26 13.32 26.11
C THR A 539 10.95 14.45 25.35
N VAL A 540 10.40 14.86 24.21
CA VAL A 540 10.93 15.97 23.40
C VAL A 540 9.98 17.15 23.41
N ASN A 541 10.54 18.36 23.36
CA ASN A 541 9.77 19.61 23.34
C ASN A 541 9.74 20.19 21.92
N THR A 542 8.54 20.26 21.32
CA THR A 542 8.31 20.82 19.98
C THR A 542 7.97 22.32 19.99
N TYR A 543 8.09 22.99 21.15
CA TYR A 543 7.97 24.44 21.24
C TYR A 543 9.12 25.17 20.54
N ASN A 544 8.80 26.26 19.83
CA ASN A 544 9.73 27.32 19.46
C ASN A 544 8.99 28.67 19.47
N SER A 545 9.65 29.77 19.86
CA SER A 545 9.07 31.12 19.82
C SER A 545 8.68 31.61 18.43
N VAL A 546 9.25 31.02 17.37
CA VAL A 546 8.91 31.28 15.96
C VAL A 546 8.68 29.94 15.28
N ARG A 547 7.66 29.88 14.41
CA ARG A 547 7.37 28.68 13.64
C ARG A 547 8.57 28.27 12.78
N GLN A 548 8.93 26.99 12.82
CA GLN A 548 9.95 26.37 11.99
C GLN A 548 9.38 25.08 11.41
N SER A 549 9.24 24.99 10.08
CA SER A 549 8.79 23.78 9.41
C SER A 549 9.91 22.74 9.30
N GLN A 550 9.54 21.47 9.10
CA GLN A 550 10.47 20.38 8.73
C GLN A 550 11.66 20.20 9.68
N GLN A 551 11.41 20.27 10.98
CA GLN A 551 12.43 20.07 12.02
C GLN A 551 12.46 18.61 12.46
N THR A 552 13.66 18.01 12.50
CA THR A 552 13.85 16.73 13.20
C THR A 552 13.75 16.98 14.70
N VAL A 553 12.61 16.61 15.30
CA VAL A 553 12.35 16.85 16.73
C VAL A 553 12.78 15.67 17.60
N TYR A 554 12.92 14.49 17.01
CA TYR A 554 13.50 13.31 17.64
C TYR A 554 14.20 12.46 16.59
N SER A 555 15.30 11.83 16.96
CA SER A 555 15.99 10.84 16.14
C SER A 555 16.48 9.71 17.03
N ILE A 556 16.37 8.49 16.54
CA ILE A 556 17.02 7.33 17.12
C ILE A 556 17.58 6.47 16.00
N SER A 557 18.87 6.21 16.09
CA SER A 557 19.59 5.24 15.29
C SER A 557 20.07 4.12 16.22
N GLY A 558 20.49 3.00 15.66
CA GLY A 558 21.06 1.93 16.45
C GLY A 558 20.11 0.81 16.86
N LEU A 559 18.90 0.80 16.30
CA LEU A 559 17.97 -0.29 16.49
C LEU A 559 18.48 -1.53 15.74
N THR A 560 18.21 -2.70 16.31
CA THR A 560 18.45 -3.98 15.62
C THR A 560 17.71 -3.97 14.29
N ASN A 561 18.34 -4.38 13.19
CA ASN A 561 17.62 -4.44 11.92
C ASN A 561 16.42 -5.41 12.02
N GLY A 562 15.22 -4.87 12.05
CA GLY A 562 14.01 -5.61 12.38
C GLY A 562 12.79 -4.72 12.40
N THR A 563 11.67 -5.31 12.79
CA THR A 563 10.40 -4.60 12.94
C THR A 563 10.38 -3.87 14.27
N HIS A 564 10.04 -2.59 14.23
CA HIS A 564 9.89 -1.71 15.40
C HIS A 564 8.59 -0.93 15.31
N THR A 565 7.99 -0.63 16.45
CA THR A 565 6.83 0.26 16.54
C THR A 565 7.21 1.53 17.28
N VAL A 566 7.12 2.66 16.60
CA VAL A 566 7.16 3.98 17.24
C VAL A 566 5.77 4.37 17.69
N LYS A 567 5.68 4.91 18.91
CA LYS A 567 4.49 5.56 19.46
C LYS A 567 4.85 6.93 19.99
N VAL A 568 4.13 7.96 19.57
CA VAL A 568 4.34 9.34 20.04
C VAL A 568 3.07 9.83 20.73
N VAL A 569 3.21 10.34 21.96
CA VAL A 569 2.09 10.68 22.83
C VAL A 569 2.14 12.15 23.23
N LYS A 570 1.06 12.90 22.99
CA LYS A 570 0.97 14.32 23.38
C LYS A 570 0.96 14.47 24.89
N LYS A 571 1.78 15.36 25.46
CA LYS A 571 1.83 15.64 26.91
C LYS A 571 1.47 17.08 27.28
N SER A 572 1.83 18.07 26.48
CA SER A 572 1.49 19.47 26.75
C SER A 572 1.39 20.29 25.46
N GLY A 573 1.23 21.62 25.59
CA GLY A 573 0.96 22.52 24.46
C GLY A 573 -0.50 22.49 24.02
N THR A 574 -0.87 23.44 23.17
CA THR A 574 -2.19 23.46 22.52
C THR A 574 -2.27 22.34 21.48
N TYR A 575 -1.22 22.13 20.67
CA TYR A 575 -1.20 21.14 19.60
C TYR A 575 -0.01 20.18 19.72
N MET A 576 -0.23 18.94 19.28
CA MET A 576 0.81 18.05 18.75
C MET A 576 0.52 17.88 17.27
N LEU A 577 1.53 18.07 16.43
CA LEU A 577 1.44 17.84 15.00
C LEU A 577 2.34 16.68 14.60
N PHE A 578 1.93 15.98 13.55
CA PHE A 578 2.68 14.95 12.88
C PHE A 578 2.67 15.25 11.37
N ASP A 579 3.85 15.21 10.76
CA ASP A 579 4.11 15.58 9.36
C ASP A 579 4.75 14.37 8.66
N LYS A 580 5.93 13.90 9.09
CA LYS A 580 6.49 12.65 8.55
C LYS A 580 7.42 11.89 9.48
N LEU A 581 7.57 10.60 9.18
CA LEU A 581 8.64 9.75 9.68
C LEU A 581 9.63 9.47 8.56
N ARG A 582 10.93 9.50 8.87
CA ARG A 582 11.98 8.96 8.00
C ARG A 582 12.65 7.80 8.71
N PHE A 583 12.60 6.60 8.17
CA PHE A 583 13.21 5.41 8.76
C PHE A 583 14.38 4.90 7.94
N TYR A 584 15.40 4.42 8.63
CA TYR A 584 16.65 3.98 8.04
C TYR A 584 16.61 2.50 7.70
N VAL A 585 17.00 2.18 6.47
CA VAL A 585 17.03 0.83 5.94
C VAL A 585 18.46 0.33 5.98
N ALA A 586 18.67 -0.81 6.62
CA ALA A 586 19.97 -1.45 6.57
C ALA A 586 20.35 -1.75 5.12
N SER A 587 21.45 -1.16 4.65
CA SER A 587 22.07 -1.60 3.40
C SER A 587 22.72 -2.96 3.61
N PRO A 588 22.44 -3.95 2.74
CA PRO A 588 23.29 -5.13 2.64
C PRO A 588 24.73 -4.69 2.36
N LEU A 589 25.69 -5.22 3.11
CA LEU A 589 27.11 -4.87 2.96
C LEU A 589 27.67 -5.63 1.75
N PRO A 590 28.03 -4.95 0.65
CA PRO A 590 28.60 -5.62 -0.50
C PRO A 590 30.02 -6.12 -0.14
N VAL A 591 30.32 -7.32 -0.62
CA VAL A 591 31.63 -7.97 -0.55
C VAL A 591 31.97 -8.32 -1.98
N ASN A 592 32.96 -7.63 -2.54
CA ASN A 592 33.35 -7.87 -3.93
C ASN A 592 33.88 -9.30 -4.09
N ASP A 593 33.75 -9.88 -5.27
CA ASP A 593 34.36 -11.16 -5.64
C ASP A 593 35.89 -11.21 -5.40
N THR A 594 36.56 -10.06 -5.40
CA THR A 594 38.00 -9.92 -5.10
C THR A 594 38.32 -9.80 -3.60
N ASP A 595 37.33 -9.85 -2.70
CA ASP A 595 37.56 -9.77 -1.26
C ASP A 595 38.44 -10.95 -0.77
N PRO A 596 39.55 -10.67 -0.04
CA PRO A 596 40.50 -11.70 0.35
C PRO A 596 39.95 -12.75 1.34
N ALA A 597 38.78 -12.50 1.95
CA ALA A 597 38.10 -13.47 2.80
C ALA A 597 37.23 -14.47 2.01
N ILE A 598 37.07 -14.29 0.70
CA ILE A 598 36.40 -15.26 -0.17
C ILE A 598 37.38 -16.38 -0.53
N THR A 599 36.93 -17.62 -0.36
CA THR A 599 37.70 -18.83 -0.71
C THR A 599 37.14 -19.46 -1.98
N TYR A 600 37.95 -19.44 -3.04
CA TYR A 600 37.66 -20.16 -4.28
C TYR A 600 38.35 -21.52 -4.28
N THR A 601 37.58 -22.59 -4.50
CA THR A 601 38.08 -23.97 -4.61
C THR A 601 37.87 -24.48 -6.02
N GLY A 602 38.96 -24.88 -6.68
CA GLY A 602 38.95 -25.33 -8.08
C GLY A 602 39.64 -24.35 -9.02
N ALA A 603 39.28 -24.39 -10.30
CA ALA A 603 39.86 -23.57 -11.36
C ALA A 603 39.02 -22.31 -11.60
N TRP A 604 39.33 -21.25 -10.86
CA TRP A 604 38.69 -19.94 -10.98
C TRP A 604 39.58 -18.93 -11.71
N SER A 605 38.97 -17.94 -12.36
CA SER A 605 39.65 -16.85 -13.04
C SER A 605 38.90 -15.53 -12.81
N LEU A 606 39.64 -14.44 -12.63
CA LEU A 606 39.12 -13.08 -12.53
C LEU A 606 39.02 -12.46 -13.93
N ASN A 607 37.95 -11.71 -14.18
CA ASN A 607 37.77 -10.89 -15.37
C ASN A 607 37.31 -9.50 -14.96
N SER A 608 38.17 -8.50 -15.17
CA SER A 608 37.97 -7.10 -14.78
C SER A 608 37.71 -6.19 -15.99
N ALA A 609 37.14 -5.02 -15.75
CA ALA A 609 36.85 -3.98 -16.76
C ALA A 609 35.90 -4.49 -17.86
N ARG A 610 34.87 -5.24 -17.47
CA ARG A 610 33.98 -5.92 -18.41
C ARG A 610 33.01 -4.97 -19.11
N GLY A 611 32.67 -3.84 -18.49
CA GLY A 611 31.73 -2.85 -19.00
C GLY A 611 30.28 -3.31 -19.02
N PHE A 612 29.92 -4.34 -18.23
CA PHE A 612 28.57 -4.89 -18.21
C PHE A 612 27.73 -4.41 -17.02
N GLY A 613 28.32 -3.68 -16.07
CA GLY A 613 27.62 -3.21 -14.86
C GLY A 613 27.77 -4.14 -13.66
N ASP A 614 28.79 -4.99 -13.66
CA ASP A 614 29.22 -5.77 -12.49
C ASP A 614 29.71 -4.85 -11.36
N TYR A 615 29.69 -5.33 -10.13
CA TYR A 615 30.11 -4.57 -8.97
C TYR A 615 31.63 -4.40 -9.07
N GLN A 616 32.13 -3.16 -8.98
CA GLN A 616 33.51 -2.81 -9.31
C GLN A 616 33.98 -3.19 -10.74
N ASP A 617 33.03 -3.52 -11.62
CA ASP A 617 33.24 -3.91 -13.01
C ASP A 617 34.14 -5.16 -13.19
N ASP A 618 34.09 -6.08 -12.22
CA ASP A 618 34.79 -7.36 -12.23
C ASP A 618 33.93 -8.56 -11.79
N VAL A 619 34.39 -9.76 -12.14
CA VAL A 619 33.79 -11.05 -11.73
C VAL A 619 34.84 -12.15 -11.64
N HIS A 620 34.63 -13.10 -10.72
CA HIS A 620 35.33 -14.38 -10.71
C HIS A 620 34.43 -15.42 -11.37
N PHE A 621 35.01 -16.26 -12.22
CA PHE A 621 34.27 -17.31 -12.90
C PHE A 621 35.00 -18.64 -12.92
N THR A 622 34.23 -19.71 -13.07
CA THR A 622 34.72 -21.06 -13.34
C THR A 622 33.90 -21.74 -14.43
N GLN A 623 34.54 -22.61 -15.19
CA GLN A 623 33.91 -23.49 -16.18
C GLN A 623 33.76 -24.93 -15.68
N THR A 624 34.38 -25.29 -14.56
CA THR A 624 34.50 -26.68 -14.10
C THR A 624 33.40 -27.02 -13.10
N ASN A 625 32.58 -28.03 -13.40
CA ASN A 625 31.58 -28.51 -12.45
C ASN A 625 32.23 -29.01 -11.16
N ASN A 626 31.55 -28.78 -10.03
CA ASN A 626 32.01 -29.03 -8.65
C ASN A 626 33.05 -28.04 -8.11
N ASP A 627 33.54 -27.09 -8.92
CA ASP A 627 34.20 -25.92 -8.37
C ASP A 627 33.25 -25.16 -7.46
N SER A 628 33.80 -24.50 -6.44
CA SER A 628 32.97 -23.80 -5.46
C SER A 628 33.61 -22.52 -4.96
N VAL A 629 32.75 -21.61 -4.51
CA VAL A 629 33.13 -20.40 -3.78
C VAL A 629 32.49 -20.43 -2.41
N GLN A 630 33.25 -20.03 -1.39
CA GLN A 630 32.79 -20.00 0.00
C GLN A 630 33.17 -18.66 0.65
N TYR A 631 32.25 -18.12 1.46
CA TYR A 631 32.48 -16.92 2.24
C TYR A 631 31.95 -17.06 3.66
N THR A 632 32.71 -16.58 4.64
CA THR A 632 32.31 -16.53 6.05
C THR A 632 31.90 -15.10 6.39
N PHE A 633 30.69 -14.93 6.92
CA PHE A 633 30.13 -13.62 7.24
C PHE A 633 29.62 -13.57 8.67
N ASN A 634 29.55 -12.37 9.24
CA ASN A 634 28.83 -12.13 10.49
C ASN A 634 27.59 -11.28 10.19
N GLY A 635 26.41 -11.85 10.43
CA GLY A 635 25.15 -11.21 10.10
C GLY A 635 23.96 -12.14 10.34
N THR A 636 22.79 -11.70 9.88
CA THR A 636 21.52 -12.43 9.99
C THR A 636 21.04 -12.93 8.63
N GLY A 637 21.88 -12.83 7.59
CA GLY A 637 21.57 -13.27 6.24
C GLY A 637 22.63 -12.86 5.23
N ILE A 638 22.49 -13.35 4.01
CA ILE A 638 23.41 -13.07 2.91
C ILE A 638 22.70 -13.26 1.56
N ASP A 639 23.08 -12.45 0.58
CA ASP A 639 22.69 -12.59 -0.82
C ASP A 639 23.90 -13.00 -1.66
N LEU A 640 23.68 -13.89 -2.62
CA LEU A 640 24.63 -14.23 -3.69
C LEU A 640 24.19 -13.49 -4.95
N VAL A 641 25.05 -12.60 -5.45
CA VAL A 641 24.79 -11.79 -6.63
C VAL A 641 25.74 -12.19 -7.76
N THR A 642 25.19 -12.36 -8.94
CA THR A 642 25.91 -12.74 -10.16
C THR A 642 25.14 -12.27 -11.39
N GLU A 643 25.62 -12.57 -12.59
CA GLU A 643 24.85 -12.38 -13.83
C GLU A 643 24.00 -13.63 -14.13
N LYS A 644 22.86 -13.47 -14.82
CA LYS A 644 22.18 -14.58 -15.51
C LYS A 644 22.42 -14.46 -16.99
N ASP A 645 22.78 -15.56 -17.65
CA ASP A 645 23.15 -15.57 -19.07
C ASP A 645 22.91 -16.96 -19.68
N SER A 646 22.80 -17.02 -21.01
CA SER A 646 22.52 -18.28 -21.71
C SER A 646 23.64 -19.31 -21.59
N SER A 647 24.83 -18.87 -21.21
CA SER A 647 26.01 -19.71 -20.96
C SER A 647 26.08 -20.29 -19.55
N GLN A 648 25.16 -19.94 -18.64
CA GLN A 648 25.19 -20.42 -17.26
C GLN A 648 24.18 -21.55 -16.99
N GLY A 649 24.10 -22.02 -15.74
CA GLY A 649 23.30 -23.18 -15.36
C GLY A 649 23.02 -23.24 -13.87
N ASP A 650 23.00 -24.45 -13.33
CA ASP A 650 22.60 -24.70 -11.95
C ASP A 650 23.78 -24.56 -10.97
N VAL A 651 23.48 -24.05 -9.78
CA VAL A 651 24.42 -23.83 -8.68
C VAL A 651 23.78 -24.35 -7.37
N ASP A 652 24.44 -25.28 -6.68
CA ASP A 652 24.00 -25.75 -5.37
C ASP A 652 24.44 -24.77 -4.28
N ILE A 653 23.52 -24.36 -3.41
CA ILE A 653 23.79 -23.42 -2.31
C ILE A 653 23.71 -24.12 -0.95
N TYR A 654 24.70 -23.85 -0.12
CA TYR A 654 24.82 -24.32 1.25
C TYR A 654 24.97 -23.14 2.21
N ILE A 655 24.33 -23.22 3.37
CA ILE A 655 24.54 -22.31 4.50
C ILE A 655 24.94 -23.15 5.70
N ASP A 656 26.07 -22.83 6.33
CA ASP A 656 26.64 -23.57 7.47
C ASP A 656 26.81 -25.06 7.16
N ASN A 657 27.28 -25.36 5.94
CA ASN A 657 27.41 -26.70 5.38
C ASN A 657 26.09 -27.48 5.22
N VAL A 658 24.94 -26.85 5.43
CA VAL A 658 23.62 -27.43 5.20
C VAL A 658 23.13 -27.01 3.81
N PHE A 659 22.83 -27.99 2.95
CA PHE A 659 22.22 -27.72 1.64
C PHE A 659 20.90 -26.97 1.80
N LYS A 660 20.71 -25.93 0.99
CA LYS A 660 19.49 -25.11 1.00
C LYS A 660 18.66 -25.32 -0.26
N GLN A 661 19.23 -25.03 -1.42
CA GLN A 661 18.57 -25.23 -2.70
C GLN A 661 19.58 -25.21 -3.85
N THR A 662 19.14 -25.69 -5.01
CA THR A 662 19.81 -25.47 -6.29
C THR A 662 19.16 -24.25 -6.95
N VAL A 663 19.98 -23.27 -7.33
CA VAL A 663 19.53 -22.06 -8.04
C VAL A 663 19.97 -22.13 -9.50
N ASN A 664 19.13 -21.65 -10.40
CA ASN A 664 19.42 -21.63 -11.83
C ASN A 664 19.78 -20.21 -12.27
N THR A 665 20.97 -20.06 -12.85
CA THR A 665 21.50 -18.77 -13.34
C THR A 665 21.41 -18.62 -14.86
N TYR A 666 20.62 -19.47 -15.55
CA TYR A 666 20.35 -19.33 -16.97
C TYR A 666 19.34 -18.20 -17.23
N SER A 667 19.56 -17.47 -18.32
CA SER A 667 18.60 -16.54 -18.90
C SER A 667 18.83 -16.43 -20.42
N PRO A 668 17.80 -16.35 -21.26
CA PRO A 668 17.97 -16.21 -22.72
C PRO A 668 18.68 -14.90 -23.10
N SER A 669 18.61 -13.87 -22.26
CA SER A 669 19.35 -12.62 -22.37
C SER A 669 20.20 -12.37 -21.13
N ARG A 670 21.29 -11.62 -21.27
CA ARG A 670 22.16 -11.27 -20.14
C ARG A 670 21.46 -10.30 -19.19
N LEU A 671 21.45 -10.65 -17.91
CA LEU A 671 20.98 -9.81 -16.82
C LEU A 671 22.10 -9.72 -15.78
N VAL A 672 22.65 -8.54 -15.53
CA VAL A 672 23.70 -8.30 -14.53
C VAL A 672 23.11 -7.96 -13.16
N GLN A 673 23.90 -8.02 -12.07
CA GLN A 673 23.46 -7.65 -10.71
C GLN A 673 22.24 -8.45 -10.21
N GLN A 674 22.17 -9.73 -10.56
CA GLN A 674 21.05 -10.60 -10.21
C GLN A 674 21.31 -11.30 -8.88
N THR A 675 20.42 -11.09 -7.92
CA THR A 675 20.42 -11.88 -6.68
C THR A 675 19.85 -13.26 -7.00
N VAL A 676 20.72 -14.25 -7.18
CA VAL A 676 20.31 -15.62 -7.56
C VAL A 676 20.01 -16.48 -6.34
N TYR A 677 20.50 -16.08 -5.16
CA TYR A 677 20.14 -16.69 -3.88
C TYR A 677 20.10 -15.62 -2.79
N SER A 678 19.14 -15.76 -1.88
CA SER A 678 18.97 -14.88 -0.73
C SER A 678 18.56 -15.70 0.50
N ILE A 679 19.17 -15.42 1.65
CA ILE A 679 18.70 -15.91 2.95
C ILE A 679 18.66 -14.77 3.96
N SER A 680 17.69 -14.82 4.87
CA SER A 680 17.53 -13.89 5.99
C SER A 680 16.98 -14.63 7.21
N GLY A 681 16.98 -13.97 8.38
CA GLY A 681 16.47 -14.56 9.62
C GLY A 681 17.42 -15.58 10.26
N LEU A 682 18.69 -15.62 9.86
CA LEU A 682 19.70 -16.37 10.59
C LEU A 682 19.90 -15.74 11.98
N PRO A 683 20.22 -16.54 13.01
CA PRO A 683 20.66 -16.01 14.30
C PRO A 683 21.78 -14.97 14.11
N SER A 684 21.82 -13.92 14.92
CA SER A 684 22.95 -12.99 14.84
C SER A 684 24.24 -13.73 15.21
N GLY A 685 25.21 -13.74 14.30
CA GLY A 685 26.49 -14.40 14.52
C GLY A 685 27.22 -14.74 13.23
N THR A 686 28.23 -15.60 13.36
CA THR A 686 29.06 -16.06 12.25
C THR A 686 28.40 -17.20 11.50
N HIS A 687 28.32 -17.06 10.18
CA HIS A 687 27.76 -18.03 9.25
C HIS A 687 28.67 -18.21 8.03
N THR A 688 28.43 -19.27 7.26
CA THR A 688 29.11 -19.54 5.99
C THR A 688 28.12 -19.73 4.86
N ILE A 689 28.40 -19.17 3.69
CA ILE A 689 27.75 -19.52 2.42
C ILE A 689 28.74 -20.26 1.54
N LYS A 690 28.28 -21.32 0.87
CA LYS A 690 29.04 -22.02 -0.17
C LYS A 690 28.16 -22.25 -1.39
N ALA A 691 28.66 -21.87 -2.56
CA ALA A 691 28.01 -22.07 -3.84
C ALA A 691 28.85 -23.02 -4.71
N VAL A 692 28.24 -24.04 -5.28
CA VAL A 692 28.92 -25.11 -6.02
C VAL A 692 28.35 -25.22 -7.44
N LYS A 693 29.20 -25.11 -8.47
CA LYS A 693 28.77 -25.21 -9.87
C LYS A 693 28.26 -26.62 -10.20
N LYS A 694 27.11 -26.73 -10.86
CA LYS A 694 26.51 -28.02 -11.26
C LYS A 694 26.39 -28.21 -12.76
N SER A 695 25.97 -27.17 -13.48
CA SER A 695 25.77 -27.25 -14.94
C SER A 695 26.13 -25.91 -15.60
N GLY A 696 25.80 -25.74 -16.89
CA GLY A 696 26.19 -24.58 -17.70
C GLY A 696 27.65 -24.57 -18.11
N THR A 697 28.02 -23.64 -18.98
CA THR A 697 29.42 -23.37 -19.36
C THR A 697 30.14 -22.60 -18.28
N TYR A 698 29.49 -21.61 -17.65
CA TYR A 698 30.07 -20.77 -16.60
C TYR A 698 29.24 -20.78 -15.31
N MET A 699 29.93 -20.62 -14.19
CA MET A 699 29.40 -20.05 -12.95
C MET A 699 30.22 -18.80 -12.66
N LEU A 700 29.54 -17.71 -12.33
CA LEU A 700 30.18 -16.45 -11.96
C LEU A 700 29.82 -16.07 -10.52
N LEU A 701 30.72 -15.37 -9.86
CA LEU A 701 30.46 -14.57 -8.67
C LEU A 701 30.83 -13.12 -8.99
N ASP A 702 29.89 -12.23 -8.71
CA ASP A 702 30.07 -10.77 -8.81
C ASP A 702 30.23 -10.19 -7.39
N GLN A 703 29.28 -10.45 -6.49
CA GLN A 703 29.42 -10.05 -5.09
C GLN A 703 28.59 -10.92 -4.16
N PHE A 704 28.96 -10.91 -2.87
CA PHE A 704 28.04 -11.23 -1.80
C PHE A 704 27.48 -9.95 -1.20
N LYS A 705 26.25 -10.00 -0.66
CA LYS A 705 25.72 -8.90 0.16
C LYS A 705 25.33 -9.40 1.53
N ILE A 706 26.07 -9.01 2.56
CA ILE A 706 25.81 -9.44 3.94
C ILE A 706 24.66 -8.64 4.52
N LYS A 707 23.63 -9.32 5.01
CA LYS A 707 22.59 -8.71 5.82
C LYS A 707 23.09 -8.70 7.25
N SER A 708 23.62 -7.55 7.69
CA SER A 708 24.24 -7.38 9.00
C SER A 708 23.37 -6.50 9.90
N PRO A 709 23.39 -6.67 11.23
CA PRO A 709 22.80 -5.71 12.16
C PRO A 709 23.65 -4.42 12.29
N ARG A 710 24.65 -4.20 11.41
CA ARG A 710 25.45 -2.97 11.42
C ARG A 710 24.55 -1.76 11.23
N ILE A 711 24.70 -0.79 12.11
CA ILE A 711 23.92 0.43 12.10
C ILE A 711 24.72 1.47 11.32
N GLN A 712 24.14 2.04 10.27
CA GLN A 712 24.75 3.11 9.49
C GLN A 712 24.20 4.47 9.93
N TYR A 713 25.09 5.34 10.37
CA TYR A 713 24.84 6.70 10.81
C TYR A 713 25.23 7.64 9.67
N ASN A 714 24.30 8.49 9.24
CA ASN A 714 24.59 9.50 8.22
C ASN A 714 25.56 10.54 8.76
N ASP A 715 26.28 11.24 7.89
CA ASP A 715 27.10 12.39 8.25
C ASP A 715 26.31 13.52 8.97
N THR A 716 25.00 13.60 8.75
CA THR A 716 24.09 14.52 9.44
C THR A 716 23.55 14.01 10.78
N ASP A 717 23.94 12.80 11.23
CA ASP A 717 23.47 12.24 12.50
C ASP A 717 23.94 13.10 13.69
N PRO A 718 23.02 13.50 14.61
CA PRO A 718 23.36 14.42 15.70
C PRO A 718 24.36 13.85 16.72
N ALA A 719 24.63 12.54 16.71
CA ALA A 719 25.66 11.93 17.55
C ALA A 719 27.09 12.19 17.01
N ILE A 720 27.23 12.69 15.79
CA ILE A 720 28.52 13.06 15.20
C ILE A 720 28.84 14.51 15.58
N VAL A 721 29.93 14.67 16.32
CA VAL A 721 30.41 15.97 16.77
C VAL A 721 31.53 16.45 15.86
N TYR A 722 31.24 17.47 15.07
CA TYR A 722 32.22 18.17 14.25
C TYR A 722 32.90 19.29 15.04
N THR A 723 34.23 19.28 15.06
CA THR A 723 35.06 20.33 15.66
C THR A 723 35.87 21.01 14.56
N GLY A 724 35.72 22.32 14.43
CA GLY A 724 36.37 23.13 13.40
C GLY A 724 35.37 23.73 12.41
N SER A 725 35.82 24.00 11.18
CA SER A 725 35.03 24.61 10.11
C SER A 725 34.52 23.55 9.14
N TRP A 726 33.36 22.98 9.45
CA TRP A 726 32.69 21.98 8.62
C TRP A 726 31.52 22.58 7.83
N SER A 727 31.28 22.04 6.64
CA SER A 727 30.15 22.41 5.78
C SER A 727 29.42 21.15 5.31
N LEU A 728 28.09 21.21 5.26
CA LEU A 728 27.25 20.18 4.65
C LEU A 728 27.07 20.48 3.17
N ASN A 729 27.13 19.45 2.34
CA ASN A 729 26.79 19.52 0.92
C ASN A 729 25.83 18.40 0.56
N SER A 730 24.58 18.75 0.24
CA SER A 730 23.51 17.80 -0.08
C SER A 730 23.20 17.77 -1.58
N ASN A 731 22.49 16.72 -2.02
CA ASN A 731 22.06 16.52 -3.41
C ASN A 731 23.21 16.43 -4.42
N ARG A 732 24.28 15.74 -4.05
CA ARG A 732 25.52 15.78 -4.84
C ARG A 732 25.48 14.95 -6.12
N GLY A 733 24.64 13.92 -6.16
CA GLY A 733 24.46 13.04 -7.32
C GLY A 733 25.63 12.08 -7.57
N PHE A 734 26.53 11.90 -6.61
CA PHE A 734 27.71 11.03 -6.75
C PHE A 734 27.53 9.64 -6.14
N GLY A 735 26.41 9.39 -5.47
CA GLY A 735 26.10 8.08 -4.87
C GLY A 735 26.47 7.96 -3.39
N ASP A 736 26.81 9.06 -2.72
CA ASP A 736 26.99 9.13 -1.25
C ASP A 736 25.73 8.62 -0.51
N TYR A 737 25.89 8.12 0.71
CA TYR A 737 24.77 7.74 1.58
C TYR A 737 23.90 8.98 1.83
N ASN A 738 22.57 8.83 1.68
CA ASN A 738 21.61 9.96 1.66
C ASN A 738 21.91 11.10 0.66
N ASN A 739 22.84 10.90 -0.27
CA ASN A 739 23.26 11.87 -1.28
C ASN A 739 23.81 13.18 -0.68
N ASP A 740 24.39 13.13 0.51
CA ASP A 740 25.02 14.24 1.22
C ASP A 740 26.38 13.87 1.84
N VAL A 741 27.19 14.90 2.16
CA VAL A 741 28.46 14.76 2.88
C VAL A 741 28.73 16.00 3.74
N HIS A 742 29.40 15.79 4.86
CA HIS A 742 30.04 16.85 5.63
C HIS A 742 31.52 16.90 5.24
N PHE A 743 32.04 18.09 5.02
CA PHE A 743 33.44 18.25 4.66
C PHE A 743 34.11 19.40 5.40
N THR A 744 35.42 19.29 5.53
CA THR A 744 36.31 20.37 5.98
C THR A 744 37.51 20.51 5.05
N GLN A 745 37.98 21.75 4.90
CA GLN A 745 39.22 22.06 4.20
C GLN A 745 40.40 22.30 5.16
N THR A 746 40.12 22.47 6.45
CA THR A 746 41.10 22.94 7.44
C THR A 746 41.79 21.77 8.14
N ASN A 747 43.12 21.74 8.08
CA ASN A 747 43.89 20.70 8.77
C ASN A 747 43.71 20.82 10.30
N ASN A 748 43.65 19.66 10.97
CA ASN A 748 43.35 19.46 12.38
C ASN A 748 41.89 19.67 12.79
N ASP A 749 41.00 20.02 11.86
CA ASP A 749 39.58 19.79 12.08
C ASP A 749 39.33 18.29 12.27
N SER A 750 38.32 17.97 13.06
CA SER A 750 38.02 16.59 13.42
C SER A 750 36.53 16.33 13.55
N LEU A 751 36.16 15.08 13.32
CA LEU A 751 34.88 14.53 13.73
C LEU A 751 35.11 13.55 14.87
N GLN A 752 34.12 13.45 15.76
CA GLN A 752 34.08 12.47 16.83
C GLN A 752 32.69 11.84 16.91
N PHE A 753 32.65 10.53 17.09
CA PHE A 753 31.42 9.77 17.16
C PHE A 753 31.52 8.73 18.26
N THR A 754 30.57 8.78 19.20
CA THR A 754 30.48 7.81 20.31
C THR A 754 29.47 6.75 19.94
N PHE A 755 29.88 5.49 20.00
CA PHE A 755 29.04 4.34 19.69
C PHE A 755 29.06 3.34 20.82
N SER A 756 28.08 2.43 20.83
CA SER A 756 28.13 1.23 21.64
C SER A 756 28.19 0.03 20.70
N GLY A 757 29.20 -0.81 20.86
CA GLY A 757 29.30 -2.04 20.10
C GLY A 757 30.72 -2.59 19.97
N THR A 758 30.88 -3.59 19.12
CA THR A 758 32.11 -4.37 18.99
C THR A 758 32.99 -3.96 17.81
N GLY A 759 32.59 -2.96 17.02
CA GLY A 759 33.37 -2.47 15.89
C GLY A 759 32.79 -1.21 15.25
N VAL A 760 33.62 -0.53 14.46
CA VAL A 760 33.23 0.68 13.72
C VAL A 760 33.96 0.80 12.39
N GLU A 761 33.30 1.40 11.41
CA GLU A 761 33.82 1.73 10.09
C GLU A 761 33.61 3.20 9.79
N LEU A 762 34.66 3.85 9.28
CA LEU A 762 34.60 5.21 8.74
C LEU A 762 34.45 5.13 7.22
N ILE A 763 33.37 5.71 6.70
CA ILE A 763 33.04 5.71 5.27
C ILE A 763 33.12 7.12 4.73
N THR A 764 33.84 7.28 3.63
CA THR A 764 34.02 8.54 2.92
C THR A 764 34.23 8.26 1.44
N GLU A 765 34.27 9.30 0.62
CA GLU A 765 34.81 9.21 -0.72
C GLU A 765 36.35 9.09 -0.68
N LYS A 766 36.95 8.59 -1.76
CA LYS A 766 38.37 8.80 -2.08
C LYS A 766 38.49 9.53 -3.41
N ASP A 767 39.26 10.60 -3.46
CA ASP A 767 39.52 11.35 -4.70
C ASP A 767 40.82 12.17 -4.64
N ALA A 768 41.20 12.77 -5.77
CA ALA A 768 42.51 13.43 -5.91
C ALA A 768 42.66 14.67 -5.01
N SER A 769 41.55 15.22 -4.51
CA SER A 769 41.54 16.38 -3.62
C SER A 769 41.66 16.02 -2.14
N GLN A 770 41.64 14.74 -1.78
CA GLN A 770 41.73 14.29 -0.39
C GLN A 770 43.16 13.95 0.05
N GLY A 771 43.33 13.54 1.30
CA GLY A 771 44.65 13.31 1.88
C GLY A 771 44.64 12.40 3.09
N ASN A 772 45.54 12.65 4.03
CA ASN A 772 45.73 11.81 5.20
C ASN A 772 44.76 12.21 6.32
N VAL A 773 44.23 11.20 7.00
CA VAL A 773 43.34 11.32 8.17
C VAL A 773 43.87 10.42 9.28
N ASP A 774 44.12 10.99 10.45
CA ASP A 774 44.48 10.20 11.64
C ASP A 774 43.23 9.67 12.31
N ILE A 775 43.25 8.38 12.67
CA ILE A 775 42.14 7.69 13.31
C ILE A 775 42.50 7.31 14.74
N TYR A 776 41.58 7.55 15.65
CA TYR A 776 41.67 7.21 17.06
C TYR A 776 40.42 6.41 17.47
N ILE A 777 40.62 5.43 18.35
CA ILE A 777 39.56 4.73 19.07
C ILE A 777 39.82 4.93 20.55
N ASP A 778 38.83 5.43 21.28
CA ASP A 778 38.91 5.72 22.73
C ASP A 778 40.09 6.64 23.08
N ASN A 779 40.32 7.63 22.23
CA ASN A 779 41.46 8.56 22.28
C ASN A 779 42.84 7.91 22.11
N VAL A 780 42.90 6.63 21.75
CA VAL A 780 44.12 5.92 21.39
C VAL A 780 44.31 5.96 19.88
N PHE A 781 45.45 6.50 19.42
CA PHE A 781 45.81 6.53 18.01
C PHE A 781 45.88 5.10 17.45
N GLN A 782 45.22 4.89 16.32
CA GLN A 782 45.15 3.60 15.64
C GLN A 782 46.05 3.61 14.42
N THR A 783 45.80 4.53 13.49
CA THR A 783 46.51 4.60 12.21
C THR A 783 46.26 5.94 11.51
N THR A 784 47.07 6.22 10.48
CA THR A 784 46.79 7.28 9.51
C THR A 784 46.31 6.62 8.22
N VAL A 785 45.11 6.98 7.77
CA VAL A 785 44.54 6.48 6.51
C VAL A 785 44.70 7.53 5.41
N ASN A 786 45.02 7.09 4.20
CA ASN A 786 45.11 7.97 3.03
C ASN A 786 43.85 7.82 2.18
N THR A 787 43.08 8.90 2.07
CA THR A 787 41.82 8.95 1.33
C THR A 787 41.97 9.57 -0.07
N SER A 788 43.21 9.76 -0.56
CA SER A 788 43.45 10.17 -1.94
C SER A 788 43.33 9.00 -2.93
N SER A 789 42.82 9.31 -4.13
CA SER A 789 42.74 8.38 -5.27
C SER A 789 42.76 9.16 -6.58
N THR A 790 43.28 8.58 -7.67
CA THR A 790 43.30 9.22 -8.99
C THR A 790 41.91 9.34 -9.61
N ALA A 791 41.00 8.41 -9.29
CA ALA A 791 39.60 8.44 -9.67
C ALA A 791 38.72 8.57 -8.41
N ARG A 792 37.61 9.30 -8.54
CA ARG A 792 36.62 9.43 -7.46
C ARG A 792 35.95 8.08 -7.19
N GLN A 793 36.00 7.65 -5.95
CA GLN A 793 35.35 6.43 -5.44
C GLN A 793 34.48 6.85 -4.26
N VAL A 794 33.17 6.60 -4.32
CA VAL A 794 32.22 6.93 -3.23
C VAL A 794 31.99 5.74 -2.32
N ASN A 795 31.42 5.93 -1.12
CA ASN A 795 31.12 4.88 -0.15
C ASN A 795 32.32 3.96 0.22
N GLN A 796 33.52 4.53 0.37
CA GLN A 796 34.72 3.75 0.67
C GLN A 796 34.92 3.62 2.18
N VAL A 797 35.04 2.39 2.68
CA VAL A 797 35.50 2.12 4.04
C VAL A 797 37.00 2.44 4.10
N VAL A 798 37.34 3.59 4.66
CA VAL A 798 38.75 4.02 4.77
C VAL A 798 39.40 3.56 6.06
N TYR A 799 38.59 3.24 7.07
CA TYR A 799 39.03 2.62 8.32
C TYR A 799 37.97 1.64 8.81
N GLN A 800 38.43 0.54 9.39
CA GLN A 800 37.58 -0.42 10.09
C GLN A 800 38.32 -0.96 11.31
N THR A 801 37.58 -1.18 12.38
CA THR A 801 38.03 -2.01 13.51
C THR A 801 36.90 -2.92 13.98
N THR A 802 37.26 -4.12 14.44
CA THR A 802 36.35 -5.14 14.96
C THR A 802 36.96 -5.80 16.19
N GLY A 803 36.17 -6.52 16.98
CA GLY A 803 36.65 -7.21 18.18
C GLY A 803 36.92 -6.28 19.35
N LEU A 804 36.34 -5.08 19.34
CA LEU A 804 36.26 -4.24 20.53
C LEU A 804 35.43 -4.96 21.60
N ALA A 805 35.72 -4.69 22.87
CA ALA A 805 34.88 -5.19 23.95
C ALA A 805 33.44 -4.68 23.76
N SER A 806 32.43 -5.49 24.05
CA SER A 806 31.05 -4.97 24.00
C SER A 806 30.90 -3.84 25.03
N GLY A 807 30.59 -2.63 24.56
CA GLY A 807 30.53 -1.45 25.40
C GLY A 807 30.59 -0.16 24.60
N SER A 808 30.69 0.97 25.29
CA SER A 808 30.79 2.29 24.67
C SER A 808 32.22 2.58 24.23
N HIS A 809 32.36 3.06 22.99
CA HIS A 809 33.60 3.44 22.35
C HIS A 809 33.47 4.78 21.63
N THR A 810 34.60 5.41 21.33
CA THR A 810 34.67 6.67 20.59
C THR A 810 35.57 6.55 19.38
N LEU A 811 35.02 6.75 18.19
CA LEU A 811 35.78 7.01 16.96
C LEU A 811 36.11 8.51 16.88
N LYS A 812 37.36 8.86 16.60
CA LYS A 812 37.75 10.22 16.23
C LYS A 812 38.63 10.20 14.99
N ALA A 813 38.29 11.03 14.01
CA ALA A 813 39.05 11.18 12.77
C ALA A 813 39.51 12.64 12.61
N VAL A 814 40.79 12.85 12.32
CA VAL A 814 41.43 14.18 12.30
C VAL A 814 42.10 14.40 10.95
N LYS A 815 41.71 15.48 10.24
CA LYS A 815 42.31 15.84 8.95
C LYS A 815 43.78 16.21 9.13
N LYS A 816 44.67 15.62 8.33
CA LYS A 816 46.12 15.93 8.34
C LYS A 816 46.63 16.56 7.06
N SER A 817 46.11 16.16 5.90
CA SER A 817 46.52 16.73 4.60
C SER A 817 45.39 16.66 3.57
N GLY A 818 45.68 17.02 2.32
CA GLY A 818 44.70 17.13 1.24
C GLY A 818 43.93 18.45 1.28
N THR A 819 43.19 18.74 0.21
CA THR A 819 42.27 19.89 0.15
C THR A 819 41.05 19.63 1.01
N TYR A 820 40.48 18.41 0.98
CA TYR A 820 39.27 18.05 1.73
C TYR A 820 39.48 16.82 2.62
N MET A 821 38.78 16.79 3.75
CA MET A 821 38.36 15.56 4.43
C MET A 821 36.83 15.55 4.38
N LEU A 822 36.25 14.44 3.96
CA LEU A 822 34.81 14.25 3.93
C LEU A 822 34.40 13.17 4.93
N LEU A 823 33.16 13.25 5.39
CA LEU A 823 32.43 12.16 6.00
C LEU A 823 31.17 11.95 5.18
N ASP A 824 30.95 10.70 4.79
CA ASP A 824 29.74 10.23 4.14
C ASP A 824 28.88 9.49 5.19
N SER A 825 29.44 8.47 5.84
CA SER A 825 28.73 7.78 6.92
C SER A 825 29.65 7.02 7.87
N ILE A 826 29.10 6.57 9.00
CA ILE A 826 29.78 5.68 9.95
C ILE A 826 28.94 4.41 10.11
N ARG A 827 29.57 3.22 10.07
CA ARG A 827 28.88 1.97 10.40
C ARG A 827 29.37 1.39 11.71
N VAL A 828 28.46 1.03 12.60
CA VAL A 828 28.75 0.41 13.89
C VAL A 828 28.31 -1.04 13.86
N SER A 829 29.18 -1.94 14.33
CA SER A 829 28.79 -3.31 14.68
C SER A 829 28.32 -3.30 16.13
N PRO A 830 27.06 -3.66 16.43
CA PRO A 830 26.53 -3.71 17.81
C PRO A 830 27.35 -4.60 18.77
#